data_AF-A0A2N2IRG3-F1
#
_entry.id   AF-A0A2N2IRG3-F1
#
_cell.length_a   1.000
_cell.length_b   1.000
_cell.length_c   1.000
_cell.angle_alpha   90.00
_cell.angle_beta   90.00
_cell.angle_gamma   90.00
#
_symmetry.space_group_name_H-M   'P 1'
#
loop_
_entity.id
_entity.type
_entity.pdbx_description
1 polymer ?
#
loop_
_entity_poly.entity_id
_entity_poly.type
_entity_poly.pdbx_seq_one_letter_code
_entity_poly.pdbx_strand_id
1 'polypeptide(L)'
;MAAVSTAASSAAFLALLFASRPVEESSFGQGVTDEQFALMQYYLAAAAERELDSKEADAVSEDRPDDREGGAGTRAKGEEGSLGQPGRTGQSSRYGVRGPEGDPSRSAAMRDSAQFGMIGLLNTGSGGDPNAPTSVGGGGEAIGLGSIGTIGHGAGTGGGFGSGHGRLGGSHYAGAGYARSPAVAAPSAPSQEAPIDPNGRFATTYRPGRGHLSAFESAIARGAIPAASREMVSDIGSRYAPEFGVDPGKALGFRADLERGKLSPTGGPFHLRFAIRSAPEANTARPHLSVHLVLDVSGSMQGEPLQRAKQAAQHLASRLHPRDDFSLVTFSSEGKVQVPSGPVGPRRSAIQQTIDRVATEGGTNIGAGLQLAYQQAGSPQPEDAIRVVLLVSDGQANEGITDRSTLSSFALEAFQSGIQTSTFGVGTSYDGQLMSDVASDGSGGYYYLKDASGIGPALSMELDQRLSPVATAVEVRVRLREDVDLLRVYGSRRLTDVESSRVRATEVAADQHAEKRDRIKANRQSDLAGGMRFFIPAFAADDGCSILLKLRAPAGVSDRSVAVVEVKYKDRIGMRNVTHEVPISVGYANSAEESARTEDGSVVRTVQGFLAGESLLAAAGALSGGDRVRATSLLEEREQILRTAAGQLGEPAFLEDATRLARLRAQIGGGTALEPLALATLLEAAGRNHFQ
;
A
#
# COMPACT_ATOMS: atom_id res chain seq x y z
N MET A 1 56.14 6.21 50.77
CA MET A 1 55.95 4.98 49.97
C MET A 1 55.57 5.46 48.57
N ALA A 2 56.41 5.52 47.54
CA ALA A 2 57.70 4.86 47.26
C ALA A 2 57.63 3.32 47.11
N ALA A 3 58.29 2.66 46.14
CA ALA A 3 58.93 3.13 44.88
C ALA A 3 59.40 1.92 44.00
N VAL A 4 59.54 2.13 42.68
CA VAL A 4 60.48 1.48 41.71
C VAL A 4 60.70 -0.05 41.69
N SER A 5 60.48 -0.69 40.52
CA SER A 5 61.54 -1.35 39.69
C SER A 5 60.93 -1.90 38.38
N THR A 6 61.30 -1.47 37.15
CA THR A 6 62.50 -1.76 36.31
C THR A 6 62.76 -3.21 35.91
N ALA A 7 63.13 -3.42 34.63
CA ALA A 7 63.30 -4.71 33.94
C ALA A 7 64.75 -4.94 33.45
N ALA A 8 65.11 -6.17 33.07
CA ALA A 8 66.39 -6.52 32.42
C ALA A 8 66.37 -7.88 31.68
N SER A 9 67.30 -8.05 30.72
CA SER A 9 67.77 -9.29 30.05
C SER A 9 66.76 -10.03 29.13
N SER A 10 66.93 -10.20 27.81
CA SER A 10 68.04 -10.09 26.81
C SER A 10 68.89 -11.35 26.54
N ALA A 11 69.36 -11.45 25.28
CA ALA A 11 70.27 -12.47 24.66
C ALA A 11 69.64 -13.80 24.17
N ALA A 12 70.07 -14.44 23.06
CA ALA A 12 70.91 -14.04 21.90
C ALA A 12 70.87 -15.10 20.74
N PHE A 13 71.68 -14.88 19.68
CA PHE A 13 71.97 -15.72 18.48
C PHE A 13 70.92 -15.66 17.33
N LEU A 14 71.23 -15.16 16.11
CA LEU A 14 72.19 -15.56 15.01
C LEU A 14 71.62 -16.68 14.09
N ALA A 15 71.70 -16.66 12.75
CA ALA A 15 72.21 -15.67 11.76
C ALA A 15 71.54 -15.92 10.35
N LEU A 16 71.37 -14.93 9.44
CA LEU A 16 72.16 -14.68 8.18
C LEU A 16 72.33 -15.91 7.24
N LEU A 17 72.17 -15.95 5.89
CA LEU A 17 72.04 -15.04 4.71
C LEU A 17 71.49 -15.89 3.50
N PHE A 18 71.04 -15.45 2.30
CA PHE A 18 70.39 -14.22 1.75
C PHE A 18 70.03 -14.41 0.24
N ALA A 19 68.99 -13.72 -0.29
CA ALA A 19 68.57 -13.64 -1.73
C ALA A 19 68.06 -14.96 -2.41
N SER A 20 67.09 -14.96 -3.36
CA SER A 20 66.87 -14.01 -4.47
C SER A 20 65.48 -14.06 -5.17
N ARG A 21 64.92 -12.86 -5.46
CA ARG A 21 63.85 -12.48 -6.44
C ARG A 21 62.40 -13.03 -6.31
N PRO A 22 61.38 -12.31 -6.85
CA PRO A 22 59.96 -12.62 -6.67
C PRO A 22 59.21 -13.11 -7.93
N VAL A 23 58.33 -14.10 -7.76
CA VAL A 23 57.38 -14.73 -8.72
C VAL A 23 56.28 -15.36 -7.83
N GLU A 24 54.97 -15.25 -8.02
CA GLU A 24 54.11 -14.59 -9.04
C GLU A 24 52.76 -14.16 -8.40
N GLU A 25 51.88 -13.46 -9.12
CA GLU A 25 50.43 -13.38 -8.82
C GLU A 25 49.66 -14.44 -9.62
N SER A 26 48.58 -15.02 -9.08
CA SER A 26 47.65 -15.85 -9.86
C SER A 26 46.20 -15.42 -9.66
N SER A 27 45.49 -15.26 -10.77
CA SER A 27 44.25 -14.49 -10.87
C SER A 27 43.00 -15.36 -10.94
N PHE A 28 42.02 -15.11 -10.07
CA PHE A 28 40.60 -15.40 -10.35
C PHE A 28 39.68 -14.29 -9.82
N GLY A 29 39.92 -13.08 -10.33
CA GLY A 29 39.02 -11.94 -10.19
C GLY A 29 38.77 -11.32 -11.56
N GLN A 30 37.56 -11.48 -12.09
CA GLN A 30 37.02 -10.63 -13.16
C GLN A 30 35.61 -10.22 -12.77
N GLY A 31 35.48 -9.02 -12.21
CA GLY A 31 34.22 -8.30 -12.23
C GLY A 31 33.88 -7.88 -13.66
N VAL A 32 32.60 -7.68 -13.93
CA VAL A 32 32.10 -7.16 -15.21
C VAL A 32 32.78 -5.81 -15.48
N THR A 33 33.43 -5.64 -16.64
CA THR A 33 34.07 -4.36 -16.99
C THR A 33 33.04 -3.32 -17.39
N ASP A 34 33.38 -2.03 -17.31
CA ASP A 34 32.44 -0.94 -17.66
C ASP A 34 31.93 -1.06 -19.11
N GLU A 35 32.75 -1.55 -20.05
CA GLU A 35 32.32 -1.86 -21.42
C GLU A 35 31.30 -3.02 -21.48
N GLN A 36 31.49 -4.07 -20.69
CA GLN A 36 30.52 -5.18 -20.59
C GLN A 36 29.22 -4.72 -19.91
N PHE A 37 29.30 -3.82 -18.93
CA PHE A 37 28.12 -3.24 -18.27
C PHE A 37 27.35 -2.32 -19.24
N ALA A 38 28.05 -1.48 -20.02
CA ALA A 38 27.46 -0.68 -21.07
C ALA A 38 26.84 -1.53 -22.19
N LEU A 39 27.50 -2.62 -22.61
CA LEU A 39 26.97 -3.55 -23.59
C LEU A 39 25.71 -4.28 -23.08
N MET A 40 25.68 -4.64 -21.79
CA MET A 40 24.51 -5.22 -21.14
C MET A 40 23.34 -4.23 -21.06
N GLN A 41 23.60 -2.95 -20.74
CA GLN A 41 22.57 -1.90 -20.81
C GLN A 41 22.06 -1.69 -22.24
N TYR A 42 22.93 -1.73 -23.25
CA TYR A 42 22.54 -1.63 -24.66
C TYR A 42 21.61 -2.78 -25.09
N TYR A 43 21.90 -4.02 -24.69
CA TYR A 43 20.99 -5.16 -24.94
C TYR A 43 19.67 -5.05 -24.16
N LEU A 44 19.67 -4.51 -22.94
CA LEU A 44 18.44 -4.28 -22.17
C LEU A 44 17.57 -3.17 -22.79
N ALA A 45 18.17 -2.09 -23.29
CA ALA A 45 17.46 -1.03 -24.02
C ALA A 45 16.84 -1.56 -25.33
N ALA A 46 17.62 -2.29 -26.13
CA ALA A 46 17.14 -2.89 -27.38
C ALA A 46 16.09 -4.01 -27.17
N ALA A 47 15.99 -4.58 -25.96
CA ALA A 47 14.90 -5.46 -25.57
C ALA A 47 13.63 -4.67 -25.20
N ALA A 48 13.77 -3.57 -24.44
CA ALA A 48 12.66 -2.69 -24.08
C ALA A 48 12.01 -2.00 -25.29
N GLU A 49 12.81 -1.59 -26.29
CA GLU A 49 12.30 -1.02 -27.55
C GLU A 49 11.46 -2.05 -28.33
N ARG A 50 11.89 -3.32 -28.40
CA ARG A 50 11.11 -4.39 -29.04
C ARG A 50 9.82 -4.73 -28.28
N GLU A 51 9.82 -4.56 -26.96
CA GLU A 51 8.62 -4.67 -26.13
C GLU A 51 7.70 -3.44 -26.23
N LEU A 52 8.13 -2.34 -26.88
CA LEU A 52 7.28 -1.21 -27.23
C LEU A 52 6.75 -1.37 -28.66
N ASP A 53 7.60 -1.72 -29.63
CA ASP A 53 7.19 -2.04 -31.01
C ASP A 53 6.07 -3.10 -31.05
N SER A 54 6.15 -4.14 -30.20
CA SER A 54 5.11 -5.17 -30.12
C SER A 54 3.79 -4.64 -29.53
N LYS A 55 3.85 -3.70 -28.58
CA LYS A 55 2.67 -3.11 -27.95
C LYS A 55 2.03 -2.00 -28.80
N GLU A 56 2.80 -1.32 -29.65
CA GLU A 56 2.24 -0.43 -30.68
C GLU A 56 1.63 -1.24 -31.84
N ALA A 57 2.22 -2.38 -32.23
CA ALA A 57 1.63 -3.27 -33.24
C ALA A 57 0.24 -3.81 -32.82
N ASP A 58 0.09 -4.24 -31.56
CA ASP A 58 -1.19 -4.68 -30.99
C ASP A 58 -2.20 -3.52 -30.77
N ALA A 59 -1.78 -2.26 -30.90
CA ALA A 59 -2.64 -1.08 -30.70
C ALA A 59 -3.22 -0.48 -32.01
N VAL A 60 -2.77 -0.92 -33.19
CA VAL A 60 -3.17 -0.34 -34.49
C VAL A 60 -4.11 -1.27 -35.28
N SER A 61 -5.18 -1.76 -34.63
CA SER A 61 -6.24 -2.49 -35.34
C SER A 61 -7.66 -2.40 -34.74
N GLU A 62 -8.15 -1.21 -34.36
CA GLU A 62 -9.59 -0.89 -34.43
C GLU A 62 -9.89 0.60 -34.18
N ASP A 63 -9.97 1.41 -35.25
CA ASP A 63 -10.82 2.61 -35.24
C ASP A 63 -11.34 2.96 -36.64
N ARG A 64 -12.67 3.10 -36.75
CA ARG A 64 -13.43 3.59 -37.91
C ARG A 64 -14.81 4.05 -37.41
N PRO A 65 -15.07 5.36 -37.29
CA PRO A 65 -16.43 5.84 -37.03
C PRO A 65 -17.32 5.65 -38.28
N ASP A 66 -18.54 5.17 -38.09
CA ASP A 66 -19.61 5.16 -39.10
C ASP A 66 -20.72 6.13 -38.66
N ASP A 67 -21.03 7.13 -39.49
CA ASP A 67 -21.93 8.23 -39.16
C ASP A 67 -23.40 7.82 -39.21
N ARG A 68 -24.13 7.90 -38.08
CA ARG A 68 -25.60 8.03 -38.09
C ARG A 68 -26.14 9.08 -37.13
N GLU A 69 -26.48 10.21 -37.75
CA GLU A 69 -27.24 11.34 -37.22
C GLU A 69 -28.64 10.93 -36.68
N GLY A 70 -29.13 11.59 -35.62
CA GLY A 70 -30.19 11.03 -34.76
C GLY A 70 -31.20 11.97 -34.10
N GLY A 71 -31.44 13.19 -34.61
CA GLY A 71 -32.66 13.98 -34.35
C GLY A 71 -32.87 14.62 -32.96
N ALA A 72 -33.07 15.95 -32.93
CA ALA A 72 -33.40 16.69 -31.71
C ALA A 72 -34.90 16.61 -31.33
N GLY A 73 -35.21 16.69 -30.03
CA GLY A 73 -36.59 16.73 -29.53
C GLY A 73 -36.73 17.47 -28.19
N THR A 74 -37.24 18.71 -28.21
CA THR A 74 -37.49 19.53 -27.01
C THR A 74 -38.99 19.55 -26.65
N ARG A 75 -39.32 19.18 -25.40
CA ARG A 75 -40.64 19.43 -24.79
C ARG A 75 -40.46 19.50 -23.27
N ALA A 76 -40.42 20.70 -22.67
CA ALA A 76 -41.52 21.62 -22.34
C ALA A 76 -42.11 21.34 -20.94
N LYS A 77 -42.74 22.38 -20.36
CA LYS A 77 -42.80 22.60 -18.91
C LYS A 77 -44.24 22.61 -18.38
N GLY A 78 -44.50 21.80 -17.35
CA GLY A 78 -45.62 21.96 -16.43
C GLY A 78 -46.80 21.02 -16.65
N GLU A 79 -47.02 20.15 -15.67
CA GLU A 79 -48.36 19.80 -15.16
C GLU A 79 -48.22 19.49 -13.66
N GLU A 80 -49.26 19.73 -12.86
CA GLU A 80 -49.20 19.80 -11.39
C GLU A 80 -50.14 18.79 -10.70
N GLY A 81 -49.81 18.45 -9.44
CA GLY A 81 -50.71 17.73 -8.53
C GLY A 81 -50.57 16.20 -8.52
N SER A 82 -50.96 15.49 -7.45
CA SER A 82 -51.45 15.97 -6.15
C SER A 82 -51.06 15.01 -5.02
N LEU A 83 -51.04 15.52 -3.78
CA LEU A 83 -50.76 14.76 -2.57
C LEU A 83 -52.02 14.02 -2.06
N GLY A 84 -51.81 12.81 -1.53
CA GLY A 84 -52.80 12.05 -0.77
C GLY A 84 -52.15 11.34 0.41
N GLN A 85 -52.76 11.40 1.60
CA GLN A 85 -52.18 10.92 2.86
C GLN A 85 -52.80 9.59 3.37
N PRO A 86 -52.18 8.89 4.35
CA PRO A 86 -52.31 7.43 4.50
C PRO A 86 -53.40 6.94 5.46
N GLY A 87 -53.77 5.64 5.34
CA GLY A 87 -54.61 4.97 6.33
C GLY A 87 -54.71 3.44 6.22
N ARG A 88 -54.36 2.75 7.33
CA ARG A 88 -54.82 1.42 7.81
C ARG A 88 -54.61 0.11 7.01
N THR A 89 -53.67 -0.69 7.53
CA THR A 89 -53.84 -2.09 8.03
C THR A 89 -54.71 -3.12 7.25
N GLY A 90 -54.14 -4.25 6.82
CA GLY A 90 -54.91 -5.48 6.53
C GLY A 90 -54.17 -6.62 5.81
N GLN A 91 -53.90 -7.72 6.55
CA GLN A 91 -53.39 -9.04 6.15
C GLN A 91 -53.47 -9.55 4.67
N SER A 92 -52.33 -10.12 4.22
CA SER A 92 -52.15 -11.34 3.39
C SER A 92 -53.03 -11.63 2.15
N SER A 93 -52.38 -11.81 0.99
CA SER A 93 -52.24 -13.16 0.38
C SER A 93 -51.14 -13.17 -0.71
N ARG A 94 -50.90 -14.34 -1.31
CA ARG A 94 -49.95 -14.57 -2.43
C ARG A 94 -50.66 -14.35 -3.78
N TYR A 95 -49.98 -13.77 -4.77
CA TYR A 95 -49.67 -14.37 -6.08
C TYR A 95 -48.94 -13.33 -6.98
N GLY A 96 -48.26 -13.79 -8.03
CA GLY A 96 -47.29 -12.98 -8.79
C GLY A 96 -47.88 -12.05 -9.85
N VAL A 97 -47.17 -10.96 -10.13
CA VAL A 97 -47.49 -10.01 -11.21
C VAL A 97 -46.87 -10.50 -12.52
N ARG A 98 -47.69 -10.62 -13.57
CA ARG A 98 -47.23 -10.81 -14.95
C ARG A 98 -46.83 -9.45 -15.52
N GLY A 99 -45.57 -9.29 -15.93
CA GLY A 99 -45.11 -8.09 -16.65
C GLY A 99 -45.72 -8.01 -18.05
N PRO A 100 -45.79 -6.81 -18.67
CA PRO A 100 -46.35 -6.63 -20.00
C PRO A 100 -45.55 -7.37 -21.08
N GLU A 101 -46.24 -7.84 -22.12
CA GLU A 101 -45.65 -8.52 -23.27
C GLU A 101 -45.22 -7.49 -24.33
N GLY A 102 -44.02 -7.65 -24.92
CA GLY A 102 -43.61 -6.87 -26.11
C GLY A 102 -42.25 -6.16 -26.07
N ASP A 103 -41.47 -6.22 -24.99
CA ASP A 103 -40.16 -5.55 -24.91
C ASP A 103 -39.03 -6.36 -25.61
N PRO A 104 -38.38 -5.84 -26.67
CA PRO A 104 -37.32 -6.54 -27.38
C PRO A 104 -36.00 -6.67 -26.58
N SER A 105 -35.75 -5.81 -25.59
CA SER A 105 -34.47 -5.77 -24.83
C SER A 105 -34.17 -7.10 -24.13
N ARG A 106 -35.21 -7.78 -23.64
CA ARG A 106 -35.10 -9.05 -22.91
C ARG A 106 -34.55 -10.20 -23.77
N SER A 107 -34.72 -10.11 -25.09
CA SER A 107 -34.25 -11.13 -26.06
C SER A 107 -32.78 -10.97 -26.47
N ALA A 108 -32.16 -9.83 -26.17
CA ALA A 108 -30.71 -9.64 -26.24
C ALA A 108 -30.05 -10.19 -24.97
N ALA A 109 -30.50 -9.73 -23.79
CA ALA A 109 -29.95 -10.12 -22.49
C ALA A 109 -29.92 -11.65 -22.26
N MET A 110 -30.90 -12.40 -22.79
CA MET A 110 -30.88 -13.86 -22.71
C MET A 110 -29.82 -14.54 -23.60
N ARG A 111 -29.42 -13.95 -24.73
CA ARG A 111 -28.35 -14.49 -25.58
C ARG A 111 -26.99 -14.32 -24.91
N ASP A 112 -26.73 -13.13 -24.39
CA ASP A 112 -25.48 -12.82 -23.70
C ASP A 112 -25.30 -13.74 -22.49
N SER A 113 -26.37 -13.96 -21.71
CA SER A 113 -26.35 -14.90 -20.58
C SER A 113 -26.09 -16.37 -20.98
N ALA A 114 -26.49 -16.77 -22.19
CA ALA A 114 -26.24 -18.12 -22.70
C ALA A 114 -24.83 -18.30 -23.27
N GLN A 115 -24.22 -17.22 -23.80
CA GLN A 115 -22.89 -17.27 -24.41
C GLN A 115 -21.76 -17.20 -23.37
N PHE A 116 -21.92 -16.42 -22.28
CA PHE A 116 -20.96 -16.37 -21.18
C PHE A 116 -21.04 -17.56 -20.20
N GLY A 117 -22.13 -18.35 -20.25
CA GLY A 117 -22.39 -19.44 -19.29
C GLY A 117 -21.84 -20.83 -19.65
N MET A 118 -21.11 -21.01 -20.77
CA MET A 118 -20.81 -22.36 -21.33
C MET A 118 -19.36 -22.62 -21.77
N ILE A 119 -18.34 -21.98 -21.17
CA ILE A 119 -16.96 -22.48 -21.24
C ILE A 119 -16.39 -22.62 -19.82
N GLY A 120 -16.88 -23.64 -19.11
CA GLY A 120 -16.43 -24.01 -17.77
C GLY A 120 -17.08 -25.32 -17.31
N LEU A 121 -16.24 -26.32 -17.00
CA LEU A 121 -16.60 -27.69 -16.59
C LEU A 121 -17.42 -28.54 -17.59
N LEU A 122 -16.69 -29.42 -18.31
CA LEU A 122 -16.85 -30.88 -18.44
C LEU A 122 -15.82 -31.32 -19.51
N ASN A 123 -15.03 -32.39 -19.40
CA ASN A 123 -15.25 -33.70 -18.79
C ASN A 123 -13.92 -34.33 -18.31
N THR A 124 -13.95 -35.42 -17.52
CA THR A 124 -12.76 -36.17 -17.06
C THR A 124 -12.93 -37.69 -17.19
N GLY A 125 -11.94 -38.39 -17.76
CA GLY A 125 -11.65 -39.80 -17.44
C GLY A 125 -11.52 -40.80 -18.60
N SER A 126 -10.34 -41.43 -18.72
CA SER A 126 -9.99 -42.64 -19.51
C SER A 126 -10.15 -42.57 -21.05
N GLY A 127 -9.38 -43.32 -21.87
CA GLY A 127 -8.17 -44.11 -21.58
C GLY A 127 -8.07 -45.41 -22.41
N GLY A 128 -7.06 -45.54 -23.29
CA GLY A 128 -6.73 -46.81 -23.97
C GLY A 128 -6.27 -46.69 -25.44
N ASP A 129 -4.98 -46.92 -25.66
CA ASP A 129 -4.36 -47.42 -26.92
C ASP A 129 -4.55 -48.97 -26.96
N PRO A 130 -4.33 -49.76 -28.07
CA PRO A 130 -3.53 -49.47 -29.26
C PRO A 130 -4.05 -49.95 -30.65
N ASN A 131 -3.23 -49.65 -31.68
CA ASN A 131 -3.24 -50.16 -33.06
C ASN A 131 -4.26 -49.59 -34.06
N ALA A 132 -3.87 -48.51 -34.77
CA ALA A 132 -3.95 -48.44 -36.24
C ALA A 132 -3.08 -47.28 -36.82
N PRO A 133 -1.94 -47.55 -37.50
CA PRO A 133 -1.19 -46.55 -38.28
C PRO A 133 -1.86 -46.33 -39.67
N THR A 134 -1.61 -45.25 -40.44
CA THR A 134 -0.31 -44.84 -41.03
C THR A 134 -0.30 -43.36 -41.49
N SER A 135 0.72 -42.56 -41.13
CA SER A 135 1.81 -42.03 -42.02
C SER A 135 1.51 -40.68 -42.75
N VAL A 136 2.46 -39.82 -43.17
CA VAL A 136 3.95 -39.85 -43.25
C VAL A 136 4.56 -38.46 -42.86
N GLY A 137 5.62 -38.43 -42.02
CA GLY A 137 6.64 -37.35 -41.88
C GLY A 137 6.22 -35.99 -41.27
N GLY A 138 6.95 -35.32 -40.35
CA GLY A 138 8.26 -35.58 -39.70
C GLY A 138 9.43 -34.74 -40.30
N GLY A 139 10.39 -34.16 -39.56
CA GLY A 139 10.65 -34.03 -38.10
C GLY A 139 10.74 -32.54 -37.65
N GLY A 140 11.37 -32.11 -36.55
CA GLY A 140 12.53 -32.66 -35.82
C GLY A 140 13.84 -32.09 -36.40
N GLU A 141 14.81 -31.52 -35.67
CA GLU A 141 15.04 -31.35 -34.21
C GLU A 141 15.72 -29.99 -33.88
N ALA A 142 16.39 -29.86 -32.72
CA ALA A 142 16.97 -28.61 -32.21
C ALA A 142 18.52 -28.64 -32.09
N ILE A 143 19.09 -27.57 -31.52
CA ILE A 143 20.50 -27.38 -31.09
C ILE A 143 21.49 -27.05 -32.23
N GLY A 144 22.16 -25.89 -32.12
CA GLY A 144 23.28 -25.51 -32.98
C GLY A 144 23.91 -24.16 -32.57
N LEU A 145 25.15 -24.18 -32.09
CA LEU A 145 25.98 -23.00 -31.84
C LEU A 145 26.87 -22.69 -33.06
N GLY A 146 27.12 -21.41 -33.32
CA GLY A 146 28.06 -20.91 -34.33
C GLY A 146 27.37 -19.96 -35.34
N SER A 147 27.79 -18.73 -35.63
CA SER A 147 29.10 -18.05 -35.75
C SER A 147 29.50 -17.82 -37.22
N ILE A 148 29.50 -16.54 -37.62
CA ILE A 148 30.41 -15.91 -38.60
C ILE A 148 30.34 -16.40 -40.07
N GLY A 149 30.20 -15.44 -41.00
CA GLY A 149 30.16 -15.66 -42.46
C GLY A 149 28.81 -15.21 -43.03
N THR A 150 28.66 -14.11 -43.79
CA THR A 150 29.45 -13.49 -44.87
C THR A 150 29.36 -14.28 -46.19
N ILE A 151 29.19 -13.55 -47.31
CA ILE A 151 28.83 -14.03 -48.67
C ILE A 151 27.31 -14.36 -48.76
N GLY A 152 26.57 -13.97 -49.79
CA GLY A 152 26.90 -13.08 -50.91
C GLY A 152 26.08 -13.38 -52.18
N HIS A 153 25.82 -12.35 -52.99
CA HIS A 153 24.96 -12.35 -54.20
C HIS A 153 23.43 -12.45 -53.92
N GLY A 154 22.57 -11.75 -54.68
CA GLY A 154 22.87 -10.72 -55.68
C GLY A 154 21.67 -10.26 -56.55
N ALA A 155 21.93 -9.24 -57.37
CA ALA A 155 21.01 -8.59 -58.34
C ALA A 155 19.83 -7.78 -57.75
N GLY A 156 19.55 -6.60 -58.34
CA GLY A 156 18.51 -5.68 -57.81
C GLY A 156 18.29 -4.34 -58.53
N THR A 157 19.22 -3.91 -59.41
CA THR A 157 19.10 -2.79 -60.40
C THR A 157 18.86 -1.35 -59.91
N GLY A 158 19.63 -0.40 -60.47
CA GLY A 158 19.39 1.05 -60.39
C GLY A 158 20.17 1.78 -59.28
N GLY A 159 20.82 2.94 -59.52
CA GLY A 159 21.05 3.60 -60.81
C GLY A 159 21.42 5.09 -60.66
N GLY A 160 22.72 5.42 -60.65
CA GLY A 160 23.17 6.82 -60.61
C GLY A 160 24.69 6.95 -60.53
N PHE A 161 25.29 7.66 -61.50
CA PHE A 161 26.72 7.98 -61.52
C PHE A 161 26.97 9.38 -60.94
N GLY A 162 28.05 9.54 -60.17
CA GLY A 162 28.41 10.80 -59.52
C GLY A 162 29.89 10.89 -59.14
N SER A 163 30.77 10.87 -60.13
CA SER A 163 32.23 10.87 -59.93
C SER A 163 32.79 12.28 -59.65
N GLY A 164 33.26 12.51 -58.42
CA GLY A 164 34.11 13.67 -58.05
C GLY A 164 35.57 13.23 -57.82
N HIS A 165 36.54 14.02 -58.28
CA HIS A 165 37.97 13.71 -58.15
C HIS A 165 38.75 14.87 -57.50
N GLY A 166 39.73 14.52 -56.66
CA GLY A 166 40.66 15.45 -56.02
C GLY A 166 40.55 15.47 -54.49
N ARG A 167 41.65 15.67 -53.75
CA ARG A 167 43.05 15.89 -54.17
C ARG A 167 44.00 15.52 -53.02
N LEU A 168 45.02 14.71 -53.30
CA LEU A 168 46.08 14.38 -52.34
C LEU A 168 47.04 15.57 -52.14
N GLY A 169 47.57 15.74 -50.92
CA GLY A 169 48.67 16.65 -50.66
C GLY A 169 49.07 16.82 -49.19
N GLY A 170 50.38 16.75 -48.91
CA GLY A 170 51.03 17.41 -47.76
C GLY A 170 51.02 16.68 -46.42
N SER A 171 52.00 15.80 -46.19
CA SER A 171 52.37 15.34 -44.84
C SER A 171 53.46 16.24 -44.24
N HIS A 172 53.21 16.85 -43.08
CA HIS A 172 54.24 17.55 -42.30
C HIS A 172 54.11 17.33 -40.78
N TYR A 173 55.21 16.84 -40.20
CA TYR A 173 55.72 16.96 -38.83
C TYR A 173 54.74 17.18 -37.67
N ALA A 174 54.72 16.22 -36.74
CA ALA A 174 54.10 16.36 -35.43
C ALA A 174 54.84 17.41 -34.57
N GLY A 175 54.08 18.35 -34.01
CA GLY A 175 54.49 19.20 -32.89
C GLY A 175 53.71 18.83 -31.64
N ALA A 176 54.37 18.80 -30.47
CA ALA A 176 53.73 18.40 -29.21
C ALA A 176 52.73 19.47 -28.73
N GLY A 177 51.43 19.21 -28.94
CA GLY A 177 50.35 20.03 -28.40
C GLY A 177 50.00 19.63 -26.96
N TYR A 178 49.78 20.63 -26.10
CA TYR A 178 49.32 20.40 -24.72
C TYR A 178 47.99 19.64 -24.70
N ALA A 179 47.93 18.54 -23.95
CA ALA A 179 46.68 17.83 -23.70
C ALA A 179 45.72 18.75 -22.92
N ARG A 180 44.58 19.11 -23.53
CA ARG A 180 43.47 19.69 -22.79
C ARG A 180 42.93 18.63 -21.84
N SER A 181 42.77 18.98 -20.57
CA SER A 181 41.96 18.19 -19.64
C SER A 181 40.56 17.97 -20.25
N PRO A 182 39.95 16.79 -20.10
CA PRO A 182 38.56 16.59 -20.50
C PRO A 182 37.70 17.60 -19.73
N ALA A 183 36.81 18.30 -20.44
CA ALA A 183 35.86 19.18 -19.79
C ALA A 183 34.96 18.32 -18.90
N VAL A 184 34.90 18.64 -17.60
CA VAL A 184 33.91 18.05 -16.69
C VAL A 184 32.55 18.38 -17.28
N ALA A 185 31.78 17.35 -17.64
CA ALA A 185 30.42 17.54 -18.13
C ALA A 185 29.64 18.31 -17.06
N ALA A 186 29.00 19.41 -17.46
CA ALA A 186 28.08 20.11 -16.57
C ALA A 186 27.00 19.10 -16.11
N PRO A 187 26.60 19.11 -14.83
CA PRO A 187 25.57 18.19 -14.35
C PRO A 187 24.33 18.33 -15.22
N SER A 188 23.84 17.21 -15.74
CA SER A 188 22.60 17.17 -16.52
C SER A 188 21.49 17.82 -15.71
N ALA A 189 20.73 18.73 -16.35
CA ALA A 189 19.59 19.34 -15.70
C ALA A 189 18.64 18.24 -15.19
N PRO A 190 18.12 18.34 -13.96
CA PRO A 190 17.31 17.28 -13.38
C PRO A 190 16.10 17.01 -14.26
N SER A 191 15.88 15.73 -14.58
CA SER A 191 14.74 15.25 -15.37
C SER A 191 13.45 15.86 -14.82
N GLN A 192 12.74 16.63 -15.65
CA GLN A 192 11.49 17.25 -15.20
C GLN A 192 10.47 16.14 -14.93
N GLU A 193 10.02 16.04 -13.67
CA GLU A 193 8.92 15.17 -13.30
C GLU A 193 7.69 15.51 -14.15
N ALA A 194 7.11 14.50 -14.80
CA ALA A 194 5.92 14.66 -15.61
C ALA A 194 4.69 14.91 -14.71
N PRO A 195 3.75 15.78 -15.12
CA PRO A 195 2.47 15.94 -14.43
C PRO A 195 1.69 14.62 -14.32
N ILE A 196 1.07 14.41 -13.17
CA ILE A 196 0.15 13.32 -12.87
C ILE A 196 -1.27 13.88 -12.90
N ASP A 197 -2.25 13.14 -13.43
CA ASP A 197 -3.66 13.53 -13.37
C ASP A 197 -4.11 13.80 -11.91
N PRO A 198 -4.47 15.05 -11.56
CA PRO A 198 -4.91 15.41 -10.21
C PRO A 198 -6.35 14.97 -9.91
N ASN A 199 -7.01 14.23 -10.80
CA ASN A 199 -8.38 13.74 -10.62
C ASN A 199 -8.39 12.25 -10.32
N GLY A 200 -9.16 11.82 -9.31
CA GLY A 200 -9.31 10.40 -8.99
C GLY A 200 -9.54 10.13 -7.52
N ARG A 201 -9.38 8.87 -7.13
CA ARG A 201 -9.18 8.47 -5.73
C ARG A 201 -7.72 8.05 -5.54
N PHE A 202 -7.18 8.31 -4.35
CA PHE A 202 -5.79 8.04 -4.00
C PHE A 202 -5.73 7.17 -2.75
N ALA A 203 -4.72 6.28 -2.67
CA ALA A 203 -4.52 5.43 -1.51
C ALA A 203 -4.24 6.27 -0.25
N THR A 204 -4.82 5.90 0.90
CA THR A 204 -4.49 6.52 2.18
C THR A 204 -3.34 5.77 2.87
N THR A 205 -2.36 6.53 3.34
CA THR A 205 -1.29 6.08 4.24
C THR A 205 -1.82 5.71 5.62
N TYR A 206 -2.92 6.35 6.05
CA TYR A 206 -3.48 6.23 7.38
C TYR A 206 -3.89 4.78 7.73
N ARG A 207 -3.61 4.38 8.96
CA ARG A 207 -4.08 3.13 9.58
C ARG A 207 -4.54 3.45 11.00
N PRO A 208 -5.82 3.23 11.35
CA PRO A 208 -6.38 3.73 12.62
C PRO A 208 -5.61 3.30 13.86
N GLY A 209 -5.49 4.20 14.85
CA GLY A 209 -5.01 3.86 16.19
C GLY A 209 -3.56 3.38 16.23
N ARG A 210 -2.75 3.79 15.25
CA ARG A 210 -1.38 3.31 14.99
C ARG A 210 -1.29 1.82 14.63
N GLY A 211 -2.31 1.30 13.95
CA GLY A 211 -2.39 -0.10 13.50
C GLY A 211 -1.22 -0.59 12.63
N HIS A 212 -0.43 0.30 12.03
CA HIS A 212 0.83 -0.04 11.34
C HIS A 212 1.96 -0.48 12.29
N LEU A 213 1.97 0.00 13.53
CA LEU A 213 2.90 -0.45 14.57
C LEU A 213 2.51 -1.82 15.14
N SER A 214 1.32 -2.32 14.85
CA SER A 214 0.75 -3.47 15.54
C SER A 214 1.56 -4.76 15.38
N ALA A 215 1.98 -5.07 14.14
CA ALA A 215 2.83 -6.20 13.82
C ALA A 215 4.21 -6.10 14.51
N PHE A 216 4.74 -4.88 14.63
CA PHE A 216 6.03 -4.57 15.23
C PHE A 216 6.01 -4.62 16.77
N GLU A 217 5.04 -3.99 17.41
CA GLU A 217 4.86 -4.06 18.87
C GLU A 217 4.55 -5.50 19.30
N SER A 218 3.76 -6.22 18.52
CA SER A 218 3.55 -7.66 18.72
C SER A 218 4.85 -8.46 18.51
N ALA A 219 5.72 -8.07 17.56
CA ALA A 219 7.02 -8.71 17.37
C ALA A 219 7.99 -8.46 18.54
N ILE A 220 7.93 -7.29 19.18
CA ILE A 220 8.68 -7.03 20.40
C ILE A 220 8.09 -7.77 21.60
N ALA A 221 6.77 -7.86 21.73
CA ALA A 221 6.12 -8.65 22.79
C ALA A 221 6.49 -10.15 22.72
N ARG A 222 6.73 -10.68 21.51
CA ARG A 222 7.22 -12.05 21.25
C ARG A 222 8.73 -12.23 21.44
N GLY A 223 9.49 -11.15 21.67
CA GLY A 223 10.96 -11.19 21.60
C GLY A 223 11.50 -11.51 20.19
N ALA A 224 10.65 -11.51 19.16
CA ALA A 224 11.02 -11.69 17.76
C ALA A 224 11.88 -10.53 17.24
N ILE A 225 11.64 -9.34 17.81
CA ILE A 225 12.49 -8.15 17.69
C ILE A 225 12.90 -7.76 19.12
N PRO A 226 14.17 -7.38 19.38
CA PRO A 226 14.59 -6.89 20.70
C PRO A 226 13.81 -5.65 21.13
N ALA A 227 13.46 -5.54 22.41
CA ALA A 227 12.71 -4.38 22.92
C ALA A 227 13.44 -3.03 22.74
N ALA A 228 14.78 -3.05 22.67
CA ALA A 228 15.60 -1.88 22.34
C ALA A 228 15.33 -1.34 20.91
N SER A 229 14.84 -2.17 19.98
CA SER A 229 14.48 -1.71 18.64
C SER A 229 13.22 -0.84 18.60
N ARG A 230 12.51 -0.62 19.73
CA ARG A 230 11.52 0.47 19.83
C ARG A 230 12.11 1.81 19.41
N GLU A 231 13.34 2.10 19.83
CA GLU A 231 14.09 3.31 19.43
C GLU A 231 14.37 3.43 17.92
N MET A 232 14.16 2.37 17.14
CA MET A 232 14.36 2.36 15.68
C MET A 232 13.06 2.59 14.88
N VAL A 233 11.91 2.58 15.55
CA VAL A 233 10.58 2.79 14.93
C VAL A 233 9.85 3.98 15.57
N SER A 234 9.98 4.15 16.89
CA SER A 234 9.35 5.24 17.64
C SER A 234 9.88 6.60 17.22
N ASP A 235 9.06 7.63 17.42
CA ASP A 235 9.41 9.05 17.31
C ASP A 235 9.61 9.61 15.88
N ILE A 236 9.93 8.79 14.88
CA ILE A 236 10.43 9.31 13.60
C ILE A 236 9.41 10.16 12.81
N GLY A 237 8.17 9.70 12.63
CA GLY A 237 7.13 10.50 11.98
C GLY A 237 6.61 11.64 12.87
N SER A 238 6.41 11.37 14.16
CA SER A 238 5.86 12.34 15.11
C SER A 238 6.73 13.59 15.30
N ARG A 239 8.06 13.49 15.10
CA ARG A 239 8.96 14.65 15.06
C ARG A 239 8.75 15.59 13.87
N TYR A 240 8.08 15.12 12.82
CA TYR A 240 7.81 15.87 11.59
C TYR A 240 6.33 16.14 11.35
N ALA A 241 5.44 15.61 12.19
CA ALA A 241 4.05 16.03 12.29
C ALA A 241 3.99 17.47 12.84
N PRO A 242 3.21 18.38 12.24
CA PRO A 242 3.10 19.74 12.77
C PRO A 242 2.30 19.76 14.07
N GLU A 243 2.80 20.49 15.07
CA GLU A 243 2.02 20.78 16.27
C GLU A 243 0.89 21.78 15.96
N PHE A 244 -0.33 21.34 16.20
CA PHE A 244 -1.54 22.16 16.29
C PHE A 244 -2.59 21.43 17.16
N GLY A 245 -3.52 22.20 17.71
CA GLY A 245 -4.63 21.69 18.52
C GLY A 245 -5.91 21.42 17.73
N VAL A 246 -6.89 20.81 18.38
CA VAL A 246 -8.26 20.69 17.89
C VAL A 246 -9.16 21.59 18.72
N ASP A 247 -10.03 22.38 18.08
CA ASP A 247 -10.93 23.28 18.81
C ASP A 247 -11.90 22.48 19.71
N PRO A 248 -12.18 22.95 20.94
CA PRO A 248 -13.13 22.31 21.84
C PRO A 248 -14.48 22.03 21.18
N GLY A 249 -14.95 20.77 21.24
CA GLY A 249 -16.22 20.35 20.64
C GLY A 249 -16.17 20.09 19.12
N LYS A 250 -14.98 19.96 18.51
CA LYS A 250 -14.79 19.36 17.19
C LYS A 250 -14.06 18.03 17.32
N ALA A 251 -14.40 17.04 16.48
CA ALA A 251 -13.63 15.79 16.41
C ALA A 251 -12.28 15.90 15.69
N LEU A 252 -12.15 16.80 14.70
CA LEU A 252 -10.95 16.99 13.90
C LEU A 252 -10.53 18.47 13.81
N GLY A 253 -9.23 18.71 13.88
CA GLY A 253 -8.57 19.95 13.48
C GLY A 253 -7.80 19.74 12.18
N PHE A 254 -7.51 20.85 11.49
CA PHE A 254 -6.85 20.85 10.18
C PHE A 254 -5.77 21.92 10.11
N ARG A 255 -4.68 21.64 9.40
CA ARG A 255 -3.61 22.59 9.12
C ARG A 255 -3.09 22.41 7.70
N ALA A 256 -2.86 23.51 6.99
CA ALA A 256 -2.23 23.51 5.68
C ALA A 256 -0.97 24.39 5.73
N ASP A 257 0.17 23.84 5.34
CA ASP A 257 1.45 24.53 5.29
C ASP A 257 2.09 24.38 3.91
N LEU A 258 2.80 25.41 3.46
CA LEU A 258 3.57 25.41 2.22
C LEU A 258 5.07 25.33 2.54
N GLU A 259 5.83 24.68 1.67
CA GLU A 259 7.29 24.59 1.75
C GLU A 259 7.98 25.96 1.86
N ARG A 260 7.36 26.98 1.28
CA ARG A 260 7.85 28.35 1.23
C ARG A 260 6.68 29.33 1.17
N GLY A 261 6.76 30.42 1.95
CA GLY A 261 5.71 31.45 1.99
C GLY A 261 5.54 32.21 0.68
N LYS A 262 6.59 32.27 -0.15
CA LYS A 262 6.55 32.84 -1.50
C LYS A 262 7.30 31.96 -2.50
N LEU A 263 6.82 31.92 -3.74
CA LEU A 263 7.51 31.31 -4.88
C LEU A 263 8.42 32.32 -5.60
N SER A 264 9.33 31.81 -6.44
CA SER A 264 10.07 32.62 -7.41
C SER A 264 9.11 33.32 -8.40
N PRO A 265 9.42 34.51 -8.95
CA PRO A 265 8.65 35.14 -10.03
C PRO A 265 8.37 34.20 -11.22
N THR A 266 9.30 33.27 -11.48
CA THR A 266 9.21 32.25 -12.54
C THR A 266 8.18 31.15 -12.28
N GLY A 267 7.58 31.10 -11.08
CA GLY A 267 6.94 29.89 -10.58
C GLY A 267 7.96 28.79 -10.33
N GLY A 268 7.48 27.55 -10.32
CA GLY A 268 8.31 26.36 -10.09
C GLY A 268 7.61 25.30 -9.23
N PRO A 269 8.32 24.20 -8.89
CA PRO A 269 7.83 23.20 -7.97
C PRO A 269 7.83 23.71 -6.51
N PHE A 270 6.87 23.27 -5.72
CA PHE A 270 6.77 23.51 -4.29
C PHE A 270 5.97 22.40 -3.60
N HIS A 271 6.16 22.20 -2.29
CA HIS A 271 5.36 21.25 -1.52
C HIS A 271 4.20 21.92 -0.75
N LEU A 272 3.09 21.19 -0.66
CA LEU A 272 1.93 21.47 0.18
C LEU A 272 1.75 20.30 1.15
N ARG A 273 1.78 20.59 2.45
CA ARG A 273 1.41 19.65 3.52
C ARG A 273 0.01 19.98 4.00
N PHE A 274 -0.89 19.00 3.99
CA PHE A 274 -2.19 19.08 4.65
C PHE A 274 -2.25 18.07 5.80
N ALA A 275 -2.29 18.54 7.03
CA ALA A 275 -2.27 17.72 8.23
C ALA A 275 -3.64 17.71 8.93
N ILE A 276 -4.01 16.54 9.44
CA ILE A 276 -5.24 16.29 10.19
C ILE A 276 -4.84 15.74 11.57
N ARG A 277 -5.44 16.30 12.62
CA ARG A 277 -5.31 15.77 13.98
C ARG A 277 -6.70 15.58 14.59
N SER A 278 -6.87 14.50 15.34
CA SER A 278 -8.11 14.22 16.06
C SER A 278 -8.08 14.67 17.52
N ALA A 279 -9.27 14.87 18.10
CA ALA A 279 -9.42 15.19 19.52
C ALA A 279 -8.95 14.01 20.39
N PRO A 280 -8.36 14.27 21.59
CA PRO A 280 -7.87 13.22 22.47
C PRO A 280 -8.96 12.46 23.23
N GLU A 281 -10.16 13.05 23.39
CA GLU A 281 -11.28 12.42 24.08
C GLU A 281 -12.42 12.07 23.11
N ALA A 282 -12.67 10.78 22.95
CA ALA A 282 -13.95 10.28 22.44
C ALA A 282 -14.97 10.23 23.59
N ASN A 283 -15.64 11.35 23.85
CA ASN A 283 -16.59 11.49 24.96
C ASN A 283 -17.96 10.83 24.65
N THR A 284 -17.91 9.58 24.19
CA THR A 284 -19.05 8.73 23.83
C THR A 284 -19.15 7.55 24.79
N ALA A 285 -20.35 7.17 25.21
CA ALA A 285 -20.57 5.95 25.97
C ALA A 285 -20.02 4.72 25.20
N ARG A 286 -19.41 3.77 25.92
CA ARG A 286 -18.83 2.57 25.32
C ARG A 286 -19.86 1.87 24.41
N PRO A 287 -19.60 1.72 23.10
CA PRO A 287 -20.55 1.11 22.19
C PRO A 287 -20.78 -0.36 22.55
N HIS A 288 -21.94 -0.88 22.12
CA HIS A 288 -22.15 -2.33 22.06
C HIS A 288 -21.16 -2.93 21.08
N LEU A 289 -20.46 -4.00 21.47
CA LEU A 289 -19.57 -4.73 20.57
C LEU A 289 -20.21 -6.03 20.12
N SER A 290 -19.93 -6.42 18.87
CA SER A 290 -20.11 -7.80 18.44
C SER A 290 -18.81 -8.31 17.82
N VAL A 291 -18.26 -9.37 18.40
CA VAL A 291 -16.94 -9.89 18.05
C VAL A 291 -17.06 -11.31 17.52
N HIS A 292 -16.66 -11.48 16.27
CA HIS A 292 -16.77 -12.73 15.53
C HIS A 292 -15.37 -13.28 15.28
N LEU A 293 -14.93 -14.18 16.15
CA LEU A 293 -13.61 -14.80 16.02
C LEU A 293 -13.68 -15.92 14.96
N VAL A 294 -12.75 -15.88 14.02
CA VAL A 294 -12.58 -16.86 12.94
C VAL A 294 -11.22 -17.51 13.13
N LEU A 295 -11.20 -18.77 13.55
CA LEU A 295 -10.01 -19.47 13.97
C LEU A 295 -9.68 -20.62 13.02
N ASP A 296 -8.51 -20.55 12.42
CA ASP A 296 -7.88 -21.67 11.73
C ASP A 296 -7.65 -22.83 12.71
N VAL A 297 -8.07 -24.03 12.31
CA VAL A 297 -7.83 -25.28 13.03
C VAL A 297 -7.19 -26.34 12.13
N SER A 298 -6.57 -25.93 11.03
CA SER A 298 -5.84 -26.80 10.11
C SER A 298 -4.70 -27.57 10.79
N GLY A 299 -4.16 -28.59 10.10
CA GLY A 299 -3.09 -29.44 10.64
C GLY A 299 -1.83 -28.71 11.12
N SER A 300 -1.50 -27.53 10.57
CA SER A 300 -0.35 -26.70 11.00
C SER A 300 -0.53 -26.12 12.40
N MET A 301 -1.79 -25.82 12.81
CA MET A 301 -2.10 -25.25 14.12
C MET A 301 -1.90 -26.25 15.28
N GLN A 302 -1.48 -27.49 15.03
CA GLN A 302 -1.41 -28.55 16.04
C GLN A 302 -0.39 -28.25 17.16
N GLY A 303 -0.79 -28.49 18.42
CA GLY A 303 0.06 -28.30 19.58
C GLY A 303 -0.05 -26.89 20.15
N GLU A 304 1.07 -26.17 20.25
CA GLU A 304 1.09 -24.82 20.83
C GLU A 304 0.21 -23.80 20.07
N PRO A 305 0.20 -23.71 18.72
CA PRO A 305 -0.52 -22.64 18.02
C PRO A 305 -2.01 -22.60 18.35
N LEU A 306 -2.71 -23.72 18.22
CA LEU A 306 -4.11 -23.83 18.61
C LEU A 306 -4.31 -23.62 20.10
N GLN A 307 -3.43 -24.12 20.97
CA GLN A 307 -3.59 -23.94 22.41
C GLN A 307 -3.44 -22.47 22.85
N ARG A 308 -2.55 -21.71 22.20
CA ARG A 308 -2.44 -20.25 22.39
C ARG A 308 -3.64 -19.51 21.80
N ALA A 309 -4.11 -19.90 20.62
CA ALA A 309 -5.30 -19.30 20.02
C ALA A 309 -6.55 -19.53 20.90
N LYS A 310 -6.70 -20.71 21.49
CA LYS A 310 -7.74 -21.02 22.49
C LYS A 310 -7.62 -20.17 23.75
N GLN A 311 -6.41 -20.02 24.31
CA GLN A 311 -6.16 -19.12 25.45
C GLN A 311 -6.50 -17.65 25.12
N ALA A 312 -6.15 -17.18 23.92
CA ALA A 312 -6.44 -15.84 23.44
C ALA A 312 -7.94 -15.62 23.22
N ALA A 313 -8.64 -16.59 22.63
CA ALA A 313 -10.09 -16.60 22.45
C ALA A 313 -10.84 -16.59 23.81
N GLN A 314 -10.37 -17.41 24.77
CA GLN A 314 -10.88 -17.43 26.15
C GLN A 314 -10.68 -16.07 26.84
N HIS A 315 -9.52 -15.42 26.66
CA HIS A 315 -9.27 -14.09 27.21
C HIS A 315 -10.13 -13.00 26.55
N LEU A 316 -10.24 -13.01 25.22
CA LEU A 316 -11.12 -12.11 24.47
C LEU A 316 -12.57 -12.22 24.95
N ALA A 317 -13.10 -13.45 25.02
CA ALA A 317 -14.44 -13.74 25.52
C ALA A 317 -14.62 -13.51 27.05
N SER A 318 -13.56 -13.21 27.81
CA SER A 318 -13.65 -12.76 29.19
C SER A 318 -13.61 -11.24 29.34
N ARG A 319 -12.87 -10.51 28.48
CA ARG A 319 -12.87 -9.03 28.44
C ARG A 319 -14.20 -8.43 27.97
N LEU A 320 -14.97 -9.13 27.12
CA LEU A 320 -16.25 -8.63 26.59
C LEU A 320 -17.28 -8.34 27.70
N HIS A 321 -18.01 -7.25 27.57
CA HIS A 321 -19.06 -6.83 28.50
C HIS A 321 -20.27 -7.79 28.41
N PRO A 322 -21.03 -8.06 29.49
CA PRO A 322 -22.11 -9.07 29.46
C PRO A 322 -23.23 -8.85 28.41
N ARG A 323 -23.34 -7.65 27.84
CA ARG A 323 -24.25 -7.35 26.72
C ARG A 323 -23.65 -7.61 25.33
N ASP A 324 -22.32 -7.49 25.18
CA ASP A 324 -21.65 -7.64 23.89
C ASP A 324 -21.95 -9.03 23.29
N ASP A 325 -22.05 -9.10 21.97
CA ASP A 325 -22.24 -10.33 21.23
C ASP A 325 -20.90 -11.02 20.91
N PHE A 326 -20.90 -12.36 20.91
CA PHE A 326 -19.74 -13.15 20.50
C PHE A 326 -20.16 -14.37 19.66
N SER A 327 -19.37 -14.65 18.61
CA SER A 327 -19.40 -15.93 17.91
C SER A 327 -17.99 -16.48 17.69
N LEU A 328 -17.88 -17.80 17.63
CA LEU A 328 -16.68 -18.51 17.20
C LEU A 328 -17.01 -19.36 15.98
N VAL A 329 -16.32 -19.07 14.88
CA VAL A 329 -16.21 -19.96 13.71
C VAL A 329 -14.82 -20.56 13.73
N THR A 330 -14.72 -21.87 13.53
CA THR A 330 -13.46 -22.55 13.22
C THR A 330 -13.46 -22.98 11.77
N PHE A 331 -12.32 -22.98 11.09
CA PHE A 331 -12.22 -23.53 9.75
C PHE A 331 -11.00 -24.44 9.57
N SER A 332 -11.22 -25.50 8.81
CA SER A 332 -10.21 -26.39 8.24
C SER A 332 -10.48 -26.51 6.75
N SER A 333 -10.61 -27.72 6.19
CA SER A 333 -11.20 -27.98 4.87
C SER A 333 -12.63 -27.42 4.77
N GLU A 334 -13.37 -27.43 5.88
CA GLU A 334 -14.72 -26.88 6.03
C GLU A 334 -14.76 -25.79 7.11
N GLY A 335 -15.70 -24.85 7.00
CA GLY A 335 -16.02 -23.92 8.08
C GLY A 335 -17.12 -24.47 9.00
N LYS A 336 -16.99 -24.27 10.32
CA LYS A 336 -17.88 -24.77 11.36
C LYS A 336 -18.19 -23.70 12.41
N VAL A 337 -19.46 -23.43 12.68
CA VAL A 337 -19.89 -22.51 13.76
C VAL A 337 -19.84 -23.25 15.09
N GLN A 338 -18.84 -22.95 15.92
CA GLN A 338 -18.68 -23.56 17.25
C GLN A 338 -19.54 -22.85 18.31
N VAL A 339 -19.57 -21.51 18.25
CA VAL A 339 -20.43 -20.67 19.09
C VAL A 339 -21.22 -19.76 18.15
N PRO A 340 -22.56 -19.91 18.04
CA PRO A 340 -23.38 -18.99 17.26
C PRO A 340 -23.46 -17.63 17.93
N SER A 341 -23.67 -16.55 17.17
CA SER A 341 -23.77 -15.18 17.68
C SER A 341 -24.79 -15.05 18.83
N GLY A 342 -24.56 -14.09 19.73
CA GLY A 342 -25.46 -13.76 20.83
C GLY A 342 -24.75 -13.27 22.10
N PRO A 343 -25.45 -12.62 23.04
CA PRO A 343 -24.82 -11.89 24.14
C PRO A 343 -24.01 -12.78 25.07
N VAL A 344 -22.78 -12.35 25.39
CA VAL A 344 -21.79 -13.14 26.15
C VAL A 344 -22.28 -13.47 27.56
N GLY A 345 -22.98 -12.55 28.24
CA GLY A 345 -23.28 -12.62 29.67
C GLY A 345 -23.82 -13.98 30.17
N PRO A 346 -25.00 -14.44 29.71
CA PRO A 346 -25.62 -15.68 30.19
C PRO A 346 -24.88 -16.96 29.77
N ARG A 347 -24.08 -16.89 28.70
CA ARG A 347 -23.44 -18.05 28.05
C ARG A 347 -21.92 -18.10 28.24
N ARG A 348 -21.30 -17.17 28.99
CA ARG A 348 -19.84 -17.04 29.09
C ARG A 348 -19.15 -18.34 29.49
N SER A 349 -19.69 -19.07 30.46
CA SER A 349 -19.17 -20.39 30.87
C SER A 349 -19.22 -21.43 29.74
N ALA A 350 -20.31 -21.49 28.99
CA ALA A 350 -20.45 -22.37 27.82
C ALA A 350 -19.48 -21.98 26.69
N ILE A 351 -19.31 -20.68 26.42
CA ILE A 351 -18.32 -20.17 25.44
C ILE A 351 -16.92 -20.68 25.79
N GLN A 352 -16.50 -20.53 27.05
CA GLN A 352 -15.17 -20.96 27.52
C GLN A 352 -14.97 -22.48 27.36
N GLN A 353 -16.01 -23.28 27.69
CA GLN A 353 -15.99 -24.74 27.52
C GLN A 353 -15.97 -25.18 26.04
N THR A 354 -16.67 -24.46 25.15
CA THR A 354 -16.63 -24.75 23.71
C THR A 354 -15.25 -24.44 23.12
N ILE A 355 -14.66 -23.29 23.47
CA ILE A 355 -13.29 -22.94 23.04
C ILE A 355 -12.30 -24.01 23.51
N ASP A 356 -12.42 -24.48 24.76
CA ASP A 356 -11.52 -25.48 25.33
C ASP A 356 -11.57 -26.84 24.58
N ARG A 357 -12.72 -27.17 23.97
CA ARG A 357 -12.92 -28.39 23.18
C ARG A 357 -12.48 -28.28 21.72
N VAL A 358 -12.07 -27.11 21.23
CA VAL A 358 -11.56 -26.96 19.86
C VAL A 358 -10.28 -27.79 19.69
N ALA A 359 -10.22 -28.54 18.59
CA ALA A 359 -9.13 -29.43 18.19
C ALA A 359 -8.83 -29.22 16.68
N THR A 360 -7.68 -29.70 16.22
CA THR A 360 -7.25 -29.56 14.82
C THR A 360 -7.88 -30.60 13.89
N GLU A 361 -8.18 -30.20 12.66
CA GLU A 361 -8.75 -31.00 11.57
C GLU A 361 -8.18 -30.52 10.22
N GLY A 362 -8.08 -31.39 9.20
CA GLY A 362 -8.08 -30.99 7.77
C GLY A 362 -7.01 -29.98 7.26
N GLY A 363 -7.30 -29.42 6.08
CA GLY A 363 -6.56 -28.35 5.41
C GLY A 363 -7.09 -26.95 5.75
N THR A 364 -7.02 -25.98 4.82
CA THR A 364 -7.13 -24.54 5.14
C THR A 364 -8.02 -23.77 4.13
N ASN A 365 -9.32 -23.72 4.39
CA ASN A 365 -10.36 -23.05 3.60
C ASN A 365 -10.80 -21.72 4.26
N ILE A 366 -9.98 -20.67 4.09
CA ILE A 366 -10.24 -19.33 4.64
C ILE A 366 -11.58 -18.76 4.17
N GLY A 367 -11.99 -19.05 2.92
CA GLY A 367 -13.25 -18.59 2.34
C GLY A 367 -14.48 -19.07 3.11
N ALA A 368 -14.55 -20.37 3.44
CA ALA A 368 -15.65 -20.93 4.23
C ALA A 368 -15.69 -20.37 5.66
N GLY A 369 -14.52 -20.15 6.28
CA GLY A 369 -14.41 -19.51 7.59
C GLY A 369 -14.96 -18.08 7.60
N LEU A 370 -14.53 -17.25 6.64
CA LEU A 370 -14.99 -15.87 6.48
C LEU A 370 -16.49 -15.78 6.17
N GLN A 371 -16.99 -16.57 5.22
CA GLN A 371 -18.41 -16.54 4.84
C GLN A 371 -19.34 -16.88 6.02
N LEU A 372 -19.02 -17.90 6.81
CA LEU A 372 -19.79 -18.23 8.02
C LEU A 372 -19.68 -17.14 9.09
N ALA A 373 -18.50 -16.51 9.25
CA ALA A 373 -18.32 -15.41 10.18
C ALA A 373 -19.17 -14.18 9.80
N TYR A 374 -19.24 -13.85 8.51
CA TYR A 374 -20.11 -12.79 8.00
C TYR A 374 -21.60 -13.11 8.16
N GLN A 375 -22.01 -14.38 8.07
CA GLN A 375 -23.37 -14.79 8.43
C GLN A 375 -23.66 -14.61 9.94
N GLN A 376 -22.69 -14.91 10.82
CA GLN A 376 -22.84 -14.62 12.25
C GLN A 376 -22.90 -13.09 12.52
N ALA A 377 -22.11 -12.30 11.81
CA ALA A 377 -22.05 -10.84 11.93
C ALA A 377 -23.20 -10.08 11.20
N GLY A 378 -23.92 -10.77 10.31
CA GLY A 378 -25.18 -10.32 9.71
C GLY A 378 -26.42 -10.63 10.56
N SER A 379 -26.26 -11.28 11.72
CA SER A 379 -27.38 -11.59 12.61
C SER A 379 -27.98 -10.32 13.26
N PRO A 380 -29.27 -10.32 13.64
CA PRO A 380 -29.91 -9.14 14.24
C PRO A 380 -29.24 -8.69 15.55
N GLN A 381 -28.83 -7.42 15.60
CA GLN A 381 -28.08 -6.79 16.68
C GLN A 381 -28.51 -5.32 16.87
N PRO A 382 -28.10 -4.63 17.94
CA PRO A 382 -28.34 -3.19 18.09
C PRO A 382 -27.80 -2.39 16.91
N GLU A 383 -28.53 -1.35 16.46
CA GLU A 383 -28.14 -0.53 15.30
C GLU A 383 -26.83 0.27 15.54
N ASP A 384 -26.45 0.44 16.81
CA ASP A 384 -25.22 1.11 17.22
C ASP A 384 -24.01 0.17 17.39
N ALA A 385 -24.20 -1.14 17.20
CA ALA A 385 -23.17 -2.15 17.45
C ALA A 385 -21.97 -2.03 16.51
N ILE A 386 -20.76 -1.97 17.08
CA ILE A 386 -19.52 -2.13 16.32
C ILE A 386 -19.29 -3.64 16.11
N ARG A 387 -19.52 -4.08 14.88
CA ARG A 387 -19.33 -5.46 14.42
C ARG A 387 -17.93 -5.63 13.86
N VAL A 388 -17.16 -6.54 14.45
CA VAL A 388 -15.79 -6.86 14.01
C VAL A 388 -15.59 -8.38 13.88
N VAL A 389 -15.00 -8.78 12.75
CA VAL A 389 -14.54 -10.12 12.43
C VAL A 389 -13.02 -10.15 12.62
N LEU A 390 -12.53 -11.15 13.35
CA LEU A 390 -11.12 -11.29 13.69
C LEU A 390 -10.64 -12.65 13.14
N LEU A 391 -9.86 -12.63 12.05
CA LEU A 391 -9.37 -13.84 11.37
C LEU A 391 -7.96 -14.21 11.85
N VAL A 392 -7.81 -15.36 12.49
CA VAL A 392 -6.51 -15.90 12.95
C VAL A 392 -6.16 -17.15 12.15
N SER A 393 -4.99 -17.17 11.49
CA SER A 393 -4.54 -18.29 10.63
C SER A 393 -3.02 -18.40 10.55
N ASP A 394 -2.49 -19.62 10.42
CA ASP A 394 -1.06 -19.90 10.19
C ASP A 394 -0.74 -20.47 8.79
N GLY A 395 -1.78 -20.77 8.01
CA GLY A 395 -1.70 -21.43 6.71
C GLY A 395 -1.96 -20.52 5.51
N GLN A 396 -1.82 -21.10 4.32
CA GLN A 396 -2.21 -20.49 3.04
C GLN A 396 -3.62 -20.98 2.69
N ALA A 397 -4.41 -20.17 1.98
CA ALA A 397 -5.67 -20.64 1.40
C ALA A 397 -5.36 -21.74 0.37
N ASN A 398 -5.59 -23.00 0.74
CA ASN A 398 -5.23 -24.18 -0.05
C ASN A 398 -6.44 -25.05 -0.44
N GLU A 399 -7.60 -24.81 0.18
CA GLU A 399 -8.87 -25.47 -0.12
C GLU A 399 -9.99 -24.44 -0.36
N GLY A 400 -10.98 -24.83 -1.17
CA GLY A 400 -12.13 -23.97 -1.49
C GLY A 400 -11.75 -22.80 -2.42
N ILE A 401 -12.08 -21.58 -1.99
CA ILE A 401 -11.75 -20.36 -2.74
C ILE A 401 -10.39 -19.86 -2.26
N THR A 402 -9.41 -19.89 -3.16
CA THR A 402 -8.01 -19.51 -2.88
C THR A 402 -7.58 -18.21 -3.57
N ASP A 403 -8.40 -17.66 -4.46
CA ASP A 403 -8.12 -16.37 -5.10
C ASP A 403 -8.22 -15.20 -4.11
N ARG A 404 -7.17 -14.36 -4.10
CA ARG A 404 -7.03 -13.19 -3.22
C ARG A 404 -8.02 -12.08 -3.54
N SER A 405 -8.38 -11.89 -4.81
CA SER A 405 -9.35 -10.83 -5.18
C SER A 405 -10.76 -11.17 -4.69
N THR A 406 -11.14 -12.45 -4.77
CA THR A 406 -12.42 -13.00 -4.31
C THR A 406 -12.50 -13.04 -2.78
N LEU A 407 -11.46 -13.53 -2.09
CA LEU A 407 -11.43 -13.55 -0.62
C LEU A 407 -11.48 -12.15 0.00
N SER A 408 -10.84 -11.15 -0.63
CA SER A 408 -10.92 -9.75 -0.20
C SER A 408 -12.25 -9.08 -0.61
N SER A 409 -12.95 -9.52 -1.66
CA SER A 409 -14.30 -9.02 -1.97
C SER A 409 -15.30 -9.34 -0.86
N PHE A 410 -15.23 -10.54 -0.27
CA PHE A 410 -16.07 -10.89 0.87
C PHE A 410 -15.88 -9.93 2.06
N ALA A 411 -14.66 -9.44 2.30
CA ALA A 411 -14.39 -8.44 3.34
C ALA A 411 -14.97 -7.05 2.99
N LEU A 412 -14.92 -6.67 1.71
CA LEU A 412 -15.56 -5.45 1.23
C LEU A 412 -17.10 -5.52 1.32
N GLU A 413 -17.71 -6.65 0.97
CA GLU A 413 -19.16 -6.89 1.07
C GLU A 413 -19.63 -6.91 2.54
N ALA A 414 -18.82 -7.49 3.43
CA ALA A 414 -19.02 -7.42 4.87
C ALA A 414 -18.92 -5.97 5.39
N PHE A 415 -17.94 -5.19 4.92
CA PHE A 415 -17.82 -3.78 5.29
C PHE A 415 -19.00 -2.94 4.76
N GLN A 416 -19.46 -3.21 3.54
CA GLN A 416 -20.69 -2.60 3.00
C GLN A 416 -21.92 -2.91 3.88
N SER A 417 -21.93 -4.08 4.51
CA SER A 417 -22.93 -4.51 5.50
C SER A 417 -22.67 -4.02 6.93
N GLY A 418 -21.57 -3.28 7.15
CA GLY A 418 -21.18 -2.64 8.42
C GLY A 418 -20.39 -3.52 9.38
N ILE A 419 -19.68 -4.52 8.85
CA ILE A 419 -18.84 -5.47 9.58
C ILE A 419 -17.39 -5.21 9.18
N GLN A 420 -16.51 -4.90 10.15
CA GLN A 420 -15.09 -4.69 9.88
C GLN A 420 -14.32 -6.01 9.99
N THR A 421 -13.27 -6.22 9.20
CA THR A 421 -12.48 -7.47 9.23
C THR A 421 -11.00 -7.18 9.45
N SER A 422 -10.42 -7.72 10.52
CA SER A 422 -9.00 -7.60 10.88
C SER A 422 -8.35 -8.99 10.92
N THR A 423 -7.08 -9.07 10.51
CA THR A 423 -6.39 -10.34 10.20
C THR A 423 -5.10 -10.52 11.00
N PHE A 424 -4.86 -11.75 11.44
CA PHE A 424 -3.78 -12.15 12.35
C PHE A 424 -3.07 -13.38 11.78
N GLY A 425 -1.98 -13.15 11.04
CA GLY A 425 -1.19 -14.20 10.41
C GLY A 425 -0.10 -14.74 11.33
N VAL A 426 -0.08 -16.05 11.55
CA VAL A 426 0.78 -16.75 12.53
C VAL A 426 1.87 -17.58 11.82
N GLY A 427 3.07 -17.64 12.39
CA GLY A 427 4.20 -18.36 11.79
C GLY A 427 4.73 -17.66 10.53
N THR A 428 5.55 -18.36 9.73
CA THR A 428 6.14 -17.82 8.48
C THR A 428 5.52 -18.41 7.22
N SER A 429 4.43 -19.17 7.36
CA SER A 429 3.83 -20.02 6.32
C SER A 429 2.63 -19.39 5.60
N TYR A 430 1.91 -18.48 6.26
CA TYR A 430 0.65 -17.91 5.79
C TYR A 430 0.82 -16.93 4.60
N ASP A 431 -0.26 -16.71 3.85
CA ASP A 431 -0.29 -15.68 2.80
C ASP A 431 -0.50 -14.28 3.41
N GLY A 432 0.61 -13.57 3.61
CA GLY A 432 0.59 -12.21 4.15
C GLY A 432 -0.01 -11.16 3.23
N GLN A 433 -0.02 -11.37 1.90
CA GLN A 433 -0.65 -10.44 0.98
C GLN A 433 -2.17 -10.60 1.06
N LEU A 434 -2.68 -11.84 1.01
CA LEU A 434 -4.09 -12.14 1.27
C LEU A 434 -4.60 -11.52 2.57
N MET A 435 -3.86 -11.72 3.67
CA MET A 435 -4.26 -11.21 4.99
C MET A 435 -4.23 -9.67 5.04
N SER A 436 -3.27 -9.03 4.36
CA SER A 436 -3.23 -7.56 4.19
C SER A 436 -4.41 -7.04 3.36
N ASP A 437 -4.73 -7.71 2.24
CA ASP A 437 -5.80 -7.29 1.32
C ASP A 437 -7.18 -7.42 2.00
N VAL A 438 -7.45 -8.57 2.62
CA VAL A 438 -8.67 -8.83 3.43
C VAL A 438 -8.84 -7.80 4.55
N ALA A 439 -7.76 -7.43 5.25
CA ALA A 439 -7.83 -6.38 6.27
C ALA A 439 -8.06 -4.98 5.67
N SER A 440 -7.43 -4.67 4.54
CA SER A 440 -7.56 -3.36 3.88
C SER A 440 -8.99 -3.13 3.38
N ASP A 441 -9.59 -4.12 2.71
CA ASP A 441 -10.95 -4.05 2.19
C ASP A 441 -12.02 -4.17 3.29
N GLY A 442 -11.73 -4.93 4.35
CA GLY A 442 -12.53 -4.98 5.57
C GLY A 442 -12.38 -3.76 6.49
N SER A 443 -11.59 -2.75 6.11
CA SER A 443 -11.26 -1.57 6.93
C SER A 443 -10.64 -1.90 8.31
N GLY A 444 -10.06 -3.08 8.46
CA GLY A 444 -9.47 -3.58 9.69
C GLY A 444 -8.00 -3.22 9.89
N GLY A 445 -7.34 -4.03 10.73
CA GLY A 445 -5.89 -4.03 10.92
C GLY A 445 -5.29 -5.38 10.50
N TYR A 446 -4.01 -5.39 10.14
CA TYR A 446 -3.26 -6.59 9.74
C TYR A 446 -2.07 -6.79 10.70
N TYR A 447 -1.99 -8.00 11.27
CA TYR A 447 -1.09 -8.33 12.38
C TYR A 447 -0.24 -9.55 12.02
N TYR A 448 1.07 -9.38 11.86
CA TYR A 448 2.01 -10.49 11.75
C TYR A 448 2.47 -10.99 13.13
N LEU A 449 2.31 -12.30 13.34
CA LEU A 449 2.63 -13.05 14.56
C LEU A 449 3.68 -14.15 14.28
N LYS A 450 4.97 -13.90 14.55
CA LYS A 450 6.07 -14.90 14.44
C LYS A 450 5.71 -16.25 15.07
N ASP A 451 5.02 -16.20 16.20
CA ASP A 451 4.57 -17.33 16.98
C ASP A 451 3.24 -16.99 17.67
N ALA A 452 2.55 -18.02 18.12
CA ALA A 452 1.19 -17.91 18.61
C ALA A 452 1.04 -17.24 19.99
N SER A 453 2.12 -16.98 20.74
CA SER A 453 2.02 -16.22 21.99
C SER A 453 1.53 -14.78 21.77
N GLY A 454 1.79 -14.23 20.57
CA GLY A 454 1.35 -12.89 20.18
C GLY A 454 -0.15 -12.74 19.91
N ILE A 455 -0.93 -13.82 19.79
CA ILE A 455 -2.36 -13.75 19.41
C ILE A 455 -3.18 -12.98 20.47
N GLY A 456 -2.96 -13.24 21.76
CA GLY A 456 -3.68 -12.58 22.86
C GLY A 456 -3.47 -11.05 22.91
N PRO A 457 -2.22 -10.57 22.94
CA PRO A 457 -1.92 -9.12 22.88
C PRO A 457 -2.47 -8.45 21.61
N ALA A 458 -2.33 -9.09 20.44
CA ALA A 458 -2.77 -8.53 19.17
C ALA A 458 -4.30 -8.37 19.10
N LEU A 459 -5.07 -9.42 19.42
CA LEU A 459 -6.54 -9.35 19.51
C LEU A 459 -7.02 -8.31 20.54
N SER A 460 -6.25 -8.11 21.61
CA SER A 460 -6.58 -7.12 22.64
C SER A 460 -6.41 -5.68 22.12
N MET A 461 -5.27 -5.39 21.50
CA MET A 461 -4.95 -4.08 20.94
C MET A 461 -5.92 -3.69 19.80
N GLU A 462 -6.25 -4.62 18.91
CA GLU A 462 -7.24 -4.40 17.85
C GLU A 462 -8.61 -4.02 18.44
N LEU A 463 -9.09 -4.76 19.44
CA LEU A 463 -10.38 -4.48 20.07
C LEU A 463 -10.39 -3.09 20.71
N ASP A 464 -9.29 -2.73 21.37
CA ASP A 464 -9.17 -1.46 22.10
C ASP A 464 -9.09 -0.26 21.14
N GLN A 465 -8.46 -0.41 19.97
CA GLN A 465 -8.48 0.59 18.88
C GLN A 465 -9.89 0.84 18.30
N ARG A 466 -10.76 -0.17 18.26
CA ARG A 466 -12.11 -0.06 17.65
C ARG A 466 -13.14 0.62 18.53
N LEU A 467 -12.89 0.76 19.83
CA LEU A 467 -13.87 1.26 20.81
C LEU A 467 -14.29 2.72 20.59
N SER A 468 -13.45 3.57 19.99
CA SER A 468 -13.66 5.03 20.01
C SER A 468 -13.01 5.81 18.84
N PRO A 469 -13.57 5.69 17.62
CA PRO A 469 -13.31 6.68 16.57
C PRO A 469 -14.06 7.98 16.86
N VAL A 470 -13.37 9.13 16.84
CA VAL A 470 -14.00 10.45 17.05
C VAL A 470 -14.62 11.02 15.78
N ALA A 471 -14.13 10.59 14.61
CA ALA A 471 -14.72 10.90 13.32
C ALA A 471 -14.85 9.63 12.46
N THR A 472 -15.87 9.57 11.61
CA THR A 472 -16.02 8.50 10.61
C THR A 472 -16.37 9.05 9.24
N ALA A 473 -16.09 8.25 8.20
CA ALA A 473 -16.19 8.62 6.81
C ALA A 473 -15.56 10.01 6.54
N VAL A 474 -14.25 10.12 6.75
CA VAL A 474 -13.49 11.34 6.43
C VAL A 474 -13.08 11.27 4.96
N GLU A 475 -13.49 12.25 4.17
CA GLU A 475 -13.01 12.48 2.80
C GLU A 475 -12.19 13.76 2.79
N VAL A 476 -10.99 13.71 2.23
CA VAL A 476 -10.18 14.88 1.88
C VAL A 476 -10.16 15.00 0.37
N ARG A 477 -10.58 16.15 -0.15
CA ARG A 477 -10.70 16.41 -1.59
C ARG A 477 -9.92 17.67 -1.98
N VAL A 478 -8.79 17.47 -2.65
CA VAL A 478 -7.91 18.56 -3.12
C VAL A 478 -8.27 18.90 -4.57
N ARG A 479 -8.81 20.10 -4.80
CA ARG A 479 -9.03 20.65 -6.14
C ARG A 479 -7.91 21.63 -6.46
N LEU A 480 -7.08 21.33 -7.46
CA LEU A 480 -6.09 22.27 -7.99
C LEU A 480 -6.75 23.25 -8.98
N ARG A 481 -6.08 24.37 -9.27
CA ARG A 481 -6.34 25.14 -10.50
C ARG A 481 -5.90 24.36 -11.74
N GLU A 482 -6.52 24.66 -12.87
CA GLU A 482 -6.23 24.07 -14.19
C GLU A 482 -4.77 24.28 -14.66
N ASP A 483 -4.10 25.33 -14.16
CA ASP A 483 -2.71 25.67 -14.49
C ASP A 483 -1.72 25.40 -13.34
N VAL A 484 -2.07 24.49 -12.42
CA VAL A 484 -1.20 24.02 -11.34
C VAL A 484 -1.05 22.51 -11.46
N ASP A 485 0.13 22.04 -11.87
CA ASP A 485 0.38 20.61 -12.04
C ASP A 485 0.51 19.90 -10.69
N LEU A 486 0.02 18.67 -10.60
CA LEU A 486 0.45 17.70 -9.60
C LEU A 486 1.70 16.98 -10.13
N LEU A 487 2.80 17.00 -9.37
CA LEU A 487 4.02 16.25 -9.70
C LEU A 487 4.16 14.96 -8.88
N ARG A 488 3.73 14.97 -7.61
CA ARG A 488 3.82 13.81 -6.71
C ARG A 488 2.82 13.87 -5.56
N VAL A 489 2.33 12.70 -5.15
CA VAL A 489 1.71 12.47 -3.84
C VAL A 489 2.65 11.52 -3.09
N TYR A 490 3.09 11.87 -1.90
CA TYR A 490 4.06 11.03 -1.16
C TYR A 490 3.36 9.96 -0.33
N GLY A 491 4.00 8.78 -0.22
CA GLY A 491 3.47 7.60 0.48
C GLY A 491 2.20 7.00 -0.13
N SER A 492 1.77 7.49 -1.29
CA SER A 492 0.45 7.24 -1.87
C SER A 492 0.53 7.16 -3.39
N ARG A 493 -0.52 6.60 -4.01
CA ARG A 493 -0.69 6.49 -5.46
C ARG A 493 -2.14 6.74 -5.85
N ARG A 494 -2.37 7.13 -7.11
CA ARG A 494 -3.69 7.09 -7.72
C ARG A 494 -4.18 5.63 -7.72
N LEU A 495 -5.45 5.44 -7.45
CA LEU A 495 -6.10 4.14 -7.51
C LEU A 495 -6.53 3.83 -8.96
N THR A 496 -6.55 2.56 -9.31
CA THR A 496 -7.24 2.07 -10.53
C THR A 496 -8.74 2.29 -10.42
N ASP A 497 -9.49 2.14 -11.52
CA ASP A 497 -10.95 2.32 -11.49
C ASP A 497 -11.66 1.23 -10.67
N VAL A 498 -11.12 0.02 -10.63
CA VAL A 498 -11.58 -1.07 -9.76
C VAL A 498 -11.41 -0.69 -8.29
N GLU A 499 -10.19 -0.31 -7.87
CA GLU A 499 -9.91 0.13 -6.50
C GLU A 499 -10.72 1.39 -6.12
N SER A 500 -10.87 2.33 -7.05
CA SER A 500 -11.68 3.54 -6.86
C SER A 500 -13.16 3.21 -6.64
N SER A 501 -13.66 2.17 -7.31
CA SER A 501 -15.03 1.67 -7.15
C SER A 501 -15.21 0.95 -5.81
N ARG A 502 -14.21 0.15 -5.37
CA ARG A 502 -14.20 -0.46 -4.04
C ARG A 502 -14.22 0.60 -2.94
N VAL A 503 -13.31 1.59 -3.00
CA VAL A 503 -13.28 2.71 -2.05
C VAL A 503 -14.58 3.54 -2.10
N ARG A 504 -15.21 3.72 -3.26
CA ARG A 504 -16.52 4.39 -3.35
C ARG A 504 -17.62 3.62 -2.62
N ALA A 505 -17.63 2.29 -2.68
CA ALA A 505 -18.57 1.48 -1.92
C ALA A 505 -18.32 1.60 -0.40
N THR A 506 -17.05 1.57 0.04
CA THR A 506 -16.63 1.82 1.42
C THR A 506 -17.07 3.22 1.91
N GLU A 507 -16.97 4.23 1.05
CA GLU A 507 -17.36 5.62 1.32
C GLU A 507 -18.88 5.75 1.57
N VAL A 508 -19.69 5.18 0.69
CA VAL A 508 -21.16 5.18 0.79
C VAL A 508 -21.65 4.33 1.97
N ALA A 509 -21.02 3.18 2.22
CA ALA A 509 -21.34 2.34 3.37
C ALA A 509 -21.08 3.07 4.69
N ALA A 510 -19.91 3.70 4.85
CA ALA A 510 -19.58 4.44 6.06
C ALA A 510 -20.49 5.67 6.29
N ASP A 511 -21.00 6.29 5.22
CA ASP A 511 -22.03 7.34 5.28
C ASP A 511 -23.34 6.81 5.87
N GLN A 512 -23.84 5.67 5.37
CA GLN A 512 -25.06 5.02 5.85
C GLN A 512 -24.92 4.47 7.28
N HIS A 513 -23.74 3.97 7.67
CA HIS A 513 -23.51 3.47 9.02
C HIS A 513 -23.49 4.60 10.07
N ALA A 514 -23.01 5.79 9.72
CA ALA A 514 -23.12 6.96 10.60
C ALA A 514 -24.57 7.45 10.75
N GLU A 515 -25.41 7.29 9.71
CA GLU A 515 -26.84 7.59 9.81
C GLU A 515 -27.59 6.59 10.72
N LYS A 516 -27.23 5.30 10.69
CA LYS A 516 -27.82 4.27 11.57
C LYS A 516 -27.34 4.37 13.02
N ARG A 517 -26.01 4.26 13.23
CA ARG A 517 -25.38 4.24 14.57
C ARG A 517 -25.45 5.60 15.26
N ASP A 518 -24.95 6.64 14.60
CA ASP A 518 -24.74 7.96 15.22
C ASP A 518 -25.90 8.93 14.95
N ARG A 519 -26.89 8.54 14.13
CA ARG A 519 -28.00 9.41 13.65
C ARG A 519 -27.52 10.64 12.86
N ILE A 520 -26.30 10.59 12.32
CA ILE A 520 -25.71 11.66 11.52
C ILE A 520 -26.11 11.46 10.06
N LYS A 521 -27.17 12.16 9.64
CA LYS A 521 -27.82 12.08 8.31
C LYS A 521 -26.84 11.81 7.16
N ALA A 522 -27.16 10.84 6.29
CA ALA A 522 -26.39 10.51 5.09
C ALA A 522 -26.32 11.71 4.12
N ASN A 523 -25.17 11.92 3.50
CA ASN A 523 -24.93 13.05 2.61
C ASN A 523 -23.95 12.79 1.44
N ARG A 524 -23.60 11.52 1.15
CA ARG A 524 -22.63 11.14 0.12
C ARG A 524 -23.22 10.45 -1.12
N GLN A 525 -24.50 10.61 -1.39
CA GLN A 525 -25.17 9.91 -2.49
C GLN A 525 -24.59 10.25 -3.88
N SER A 526 -24.20 11.51 -4.12
CA SER A 526 -23.53 11.96 -5.35
C SER A 526 -22.01 11.74 -5.28
N ASP A 527 -21.41 11.11 -6.30
CA ASP A 527 -19.95 11.14 -6.48
C ASP A 527 -19.56 12.34 -7.35
N LEU A 528 -19.07 13.42 -6.73
CA LEU A 528 -18.73 14.65 -7.45
C LEU A 528 -17.36 14.52 -8.14
N ALA A 529 -17.38 14.53 -9.48
CA ALA A 529 -16.18 14.45 -10.30
C ALA A 529 -15.19 15.61 -10.05
N GLY A 530 -13.90 15.32 -10.23
CA GLY A 530 -12.80 16.30 -10.16
C GLY A 530 -12.06 16.36 -8.82
N GLY A 531 -10.74 16.56 -8.88
CA GLY A 531 -9.83 16.65 -7.74
C GLY A 531 -9.36 15.30 -7.16
N MET A 532 -8.29 15.36 -6.36
CA MET A 532 -7.70 14.21 -5.67
C MET A 532 -8.54 13.88 -4.44
N ARG A 533 -9.05 12.65 -4.32
CA ARG A 533 -9.86 12.23 -3.17
C ARG A 533 -9.14 11.15 -2.35
N PHE A 534 -8.98 11.42 -1.06
CA PHE A 534 -8.46 10.48 -0.06
C PHE A 534 -9.60 10.13 0.90
N PHE A 535 -9.79 8.85 1.21
CA PHE A 535 -10.86 8.40 2.10
C PHE A 535 -10.30 7.65 3.32
N ILE A 536 -10.80 7.98 4.50
CA ILE A 536 -10.49 7.34 5.78
C ILE A 536 -11.82 6.90 6.43
N PRO A 537 -12.10 5.58 6.53
CA PRO A 537 -13.39 5.08 7.02
C PRO A 537 -13.70 5.47 8.47
N ALA A 538 -12.69 5.49 9.33
CA ALA A 538 -12.78 5.87 10.74
C ALA A 538 -11.44 6.49 11.20
N PHE A 539 -11.50 7.51 12.04
CA PHE A 539 -10.34 8.23 12.57
C PHE A 539 -10.36 8.13 14.10
N ALA A 540 -9.29 7.56 14.68
CA ALA A 540 -9.18 7.30 16.13
C ALA A 540 -8.96 8.59 16.96
N ALA A 541 -9.10 8.50 18.29
CA ALA A 541 -8.72 9.59 19.21
C ALA A 541 -7.19 9.73 19.35
N ASP A 542 -6.71 10.96 19.59
CA ASP A 542 -5.28 11.38 19.63
C ASP A 542 -4.40 10.75 18.53
N ASP A 543 -4.87 10.87 17.30
CA ASP A 543 -4.25 10.28 16.11
C ASP A 543 -3.99 11.37 15.05
N GLY A 544 -3.10 11.06 14.10
CA GLY A 544 -2.59 11.99 13.10
C GLY A 544 -2.56 11.41 11.70
N CYS A 545 -2.68 12.29 10.71
CA CYS A 545 -2.43 11.96 9.30
C CYS A 545 -1.99 13.20 8.52
N SER A 546 -0.88 13.07 7.80
CA SER A 546 -0.36 14.08 6.88
C SER A 546 -0.51 13.64 5.43
N ILE A 547 -1.05 14.51 4.57
CA ILE A 547 -1.04 14.35 3.11
C ILE A 547 -0.01 15.35 2.57
N LEU A 548 1.01 14.84 1.89
CA LEU A 548 2.08 15.65 1.31
C LEU A 548 2.03 15.58 -0.22
N LEU A 549 1.97 16.75 -0.86
CA LEU A 549 1.88 16.94 -2.29
C LEU A 549 3.08 17.74 -2.80
N LYS A 550 3.62 17.38 -3.95
CA LYS A 550 4.50 18.24 -4.76
C LYS A 550 3.70 18.77 -5.93
N LEU A 551 3.60 20.10 -6.01
CA LEU A 551 2.85 20.82 -7.03
C LEU A 551 3.79 21.69 -7.86
N ARG A 552 3.38 22.11 -9.05
CA ARG A 552 4.09 23.12 -9.86
C ARG A 552 3.15 24.27 -10.18
N ALA A 553 3.52 25.48 -9.77
CA ALA A 553 2.80 26.70 -10.11
C ALA A 553 3.51 27.45 -11.26
N PRO A 554 2.78 28.19 -12.11
CA PRO A 554 3.34 28.96 -13.20
C PRO A 554 3.95 30.28 -12.68
N ALA A 555 4.56 31.04 -13.58
CA ALA A 555 5.07 32.38 -13.30
C ALA A 555 3.98 33.33 -12.78
N GLY A 556 4.36 34.27 -11.92
CA GLY A 556 3.45 35.18 -11.24
C GLY A 556 4.16 36.28 -10.45
N VAL A 557 3.40 37.29 -10.04
CA VAL A 557 3.89 38.52 -9.40
C VAL A 557 3.02 39.01 -8.24
N SER A 558 1.99 38.23 -7.87
CA SER A 558 1.00 38.58 -6.84
C SER A 558 0.38 37.33 -6.25
N ASP A 559 -0.09 37.41 -5.01
CA ASP A 559 -0.73 36.31 -4.29
C ASP A 559 -1.86 35.65 -5.09
N ARG A 560 -1.86 34.32 -5.12
CA ARG A 560 -2.66 33.53 -6.05
C ARG A 560 -3.18 32.27 -5.39
N SER A 561 -4.50 32.05 -5.42
CA SER A 561 -5.06 30.74 -5.05
C SER A 561 -4.57 29.68 -6.04
N VAL A 562 -4.06 28.56 -5.52
CA VAL A 562 -3.54 27.41 -6.30
C VAL A 562 -4.39 26.15 -6.12
N ALA A 563 -5.06 26.01 -4.98
CA ALA A 563 -5.91 24.87 -4.69
C ALA A 563 -6.99 25.21 -3.64
N VAL A 564 -7.98 24.34 -3.50
CA VAL A 564 -8.90 24.29 -2.34
C VAL A 564 -8.92 22.86 -1.81
N VAL A 565 -8.64 22.70 -0.52
CA VAL A 565 -8.80 21.42 0.20
C VAL A 565 -10.16 21.42 0.88
N GLU A 566 -11.09 20.60 0.40
CA GLU A 566 -12.36 20.32 1.06
C GLU A 566 -12.20 19.09 1.96
N VAL A 567 -12.64 19.16 3.21
CA VAL A 567 -12.75 17.99 4.10
C VAL A 567 -14.21 17.79 4.51
N LYS A 568 -14.72 16.57 4.32
CA LYS A 568 -16.07 16.16 4.73
C LYS A 568 -16.00 15.00 5.71
N TYR A 569 -16.67 15.10 6.85
CA TYR A 569 -16.68 14.03 7.85
C TYR A 569 -17.94 13.98 8.72
N LYS A 570 -18.12 12.84 9.39
CA LYS A 570 -19.09 12.63 10.47
C LYS A 570 -18.39 12.94 11.79
N ASP A 571 -18.75 14.07 12.41
CA ASP A 571 -18.26 14.50 13.71
C ASP A 571 -19.00 13.73 14.81
N ARG A 572 -18.36 12.75 15.46
CA ARG A 572 -18.99 11.91 16.50
C ARG A 572 -18.88 12.53 17.90
N ILE A 573 -18.25 13.70 18.03
CA ILE A 573 -18.28 14.52 19.25
C ILE A 573 -19.42 15.54 19.15
N GLY A 574 -19.49 16.27 18.04
CA GLY A 574 -20.55 17.23 17.73
C GLY A 574 -21.83 16.61 17.14
N MET A 575 -21.88 15.29 16.95
CA MET A 575 -22.99 14.49 16.39
C MET A 575 -23.62 15.09 15.11
N ARG A 576 -22.77 15.44 14.14
CA ARG A 576 -23.16 16.22 12.95
C ARG A 576 -22.33 15.91 11.71
N ASN A 577 -22.86 16.32 10.55
CA ASN A 577 -22.06 16.46 9.33
C ASN A 577 -21.20 17.72 9.42
N VAL A 578 -19.92 17.60 9.05
CA VAL A 578 -19.02 18.75 8.89
C VAL A 578 -18.46 18.75 7.48
N THR A 579 -18.55 19.90 6.81
CA THR A 579 -17.77 20.26 5.62
C THR A 579 -16.90 21.45 5.99
N HIS A 580 -15.62 21.41 5.62
CA HIS A 580 -14.68 22.51 5.81
C HIS A 580 -13.87 22.72 4.53
N GLU A 581 -13.69 23.96 4.09
CA GLU A 581 -12.85 24.30 2.94
C GLU A 581 -11.66 25.15 3.40
N VAL A 582 -10.46 24.73 3.02
CA VAL A 582 -9.20 25.44 3.24
C VAL A 582 -8.68 25.91 1.88
N PRO A 583 -8.82 27.20 1.53
CA PRO A 583 -8.25 27.74 0.32
C PRO A 583 -6.72 27.85 0.47
N ILE A 584 -5.99 27.31 -0.51
CA ILE A 584 -4.53 27.36 -0.55
C ILE A 584 -4.14 28.45 -1.54
N SER A 585 -3.33 29.40 -1.08
CA SER A 585 -2.77 30.48 -1.89
C SER A 585 -1.26 30.57 -1.70
N VAL A 586 -0.54 30.85 -2.79
CA VAL A 586 0.91 31.12 -2.78
C VAL A 586 1.16 32.61 -2.99
N GLY A 587 2.10 33.18 -2.27
CA GLY A 587 2.67 34.49 -2.61
C GLY A 587 3.75 34.35 -3.68
N TYR A 588 4.12 35.45 -4.33
CA TYR A 588 5.29 35.52 -5.22
C TYR A 588 6.29 36.54 -4.68
N ALA A 589 7.57 36.17 -4.71
CA ALA A 589 8.70 36.99 -4.30
C ALA A 589 9.21 37.84 -5.47
N ASN A 590 10.02 38.86 -5.19
CA ASN A 590 10.67 39.67 -6.22
C ASN A 590 11.90 38.97 -6.83
N SER A 591 12.46 37.98 -6.13
CA SER A 591 13.60 37.17 -6.58
C SER A 591 13.58 35.76 -6.02
N ALA A 592 14.37 34.86 -6.62
CA ALA A 592 14.57 33.51 -6.09
C ALA A 592 15.21 33.51 -4.69
N GLU A 593 16.08 34.50 -4.37
CA GLU A 593 16.66 34.65 -3.04
C GLU A 593 15.63 35.04 -1.97
N GLU A 594 14.68 35.93 -2.29
CA GLU A 594 13.60 36.27 -1.37
C GLU A 594 12.68 35.05 -1.17
N SER A 595 12.36 34.30 -2.23
CA SER A 595 11.64 33.02 -2.15
C SER A 595 12.33 32.02 -1.21
N ALA A 596 13.63 31.80 -1.36
CA ALA A 596 14.41 30.89 -0.52
C ALA A 596 14.42 31.30 0.97
N ARG A 597 14.43 32.60 1.28
CA ARG A 597 14.33 33.12 2.66
C ARG A 597 12.95 32.91 3.30
N THR A 598 11.95 32.42 2.56
CA THR A 598 10.61 32.12 3.09
C THR A 598 10.34 30.63 3.31
N GLU A 599 11.36 29.77 3.21
CA GLU A 599 11.23 28.32 3.39
C GLU A 599 10.81 27.92 4.83
N ASP A 600 9.79 27.06 4.93
CA ASP A 600 9.36 26.45 6.19
C ASP A 600 10.08 25.12 6.40
N GLY A 601 11.09 25.13 7.28
CA GLY A 601 11.80 23.94 7.71
C GLY A 601 10.89 22.82 8.28
N SER A 602 9.68 23.13 8.75
CA SER A 602 8.69 22.13 9.16
C SER A 602 8.21 21.28 7.98
N VAL A 603 7.88 21.91 6.84
CA VAL A 603 7.45 21.18 5.64
C VAL A 603 8.63 20.46 5.00
N VAL A 604 9.82 21.08 4.96
CA VAL A 604 11.05 20.41 4.48
C VAL A 604 11.37 19.18 5.32
N ARG A 605 11.19 19.24 6.65
CA ARG A 605 11.26 18.07 7.54
C ARG A 605 10.25 16.98 7.16
N THR A 606 8.97 17.31 6.94
CA THR A 606 7.98 16.33 6.49
C THR A 606 8.35 15.71 5.13
N VAL A 607 8.89 16.47 4.17
CA VAL A 607 9.37 15.93 2.88
C VAL A 607 10.49 14.91 3.07
N GLN A 608 11.47 15.20 3.93
CA GLN A 608 12.54 14.24 4.22
C GLN A 608 12.04 13.04 5.05
N GLY A 609 11.05 13.24 5.93
CA GLY A 609 10.36 12.16 6.62
C GLY A 609 9.69 11.19 5.64
N PHE A 610 8.80 11.67 4.77
CA PHE A 610 8.11 10.83 3.79
C PHE A 610 9.08 10.11 2.84
N LEU A 611 10.12 10.80 2.34
CA LEU A 611 11.14 10.15 1.50
C LEU A 611 11.92 9.04 2.25
N ALA A 612 12.17 9.19 3.55
CA ALA A 612 12.76 8.11 4.35
C ALA A 612 11.77 6.94 4.57
N GLY A 613 10.48 7.24 4.76
CA GLY A 613 9.41 6.25 4.79
C GLY A 613 9.30 5.41 3.52
N GLU A 614 9.37 6.07 2.36
CA GLU A 614 9.36 5.41 1.05
C GLU A 614 10.61 4.52 0.83
N SER A 615 11.81 5.00 1.19
CA SER A 615 13.04 4.17 1.15
C SER A 615 12.99 2.96 2.10
N LEU A 616 12.43 3.13 3.30
CA LEU A 616 12.25 2.04 4.26
C LEU A 616 11.27 0.98 3.75
N LEU A 617 10.16 1.38 3.13
CA LEU A 617 9.21 0.45 2.50
C LEU A 617 9.80 -0.26 1.28
N ALA A 618 10.57 0.46 0.44
CA ALA A 618 11.27 -0.15 -0.69
C ALA A 618 12.34 -1.17 -0.22
N ALA A 619 13.06 -0.87 0.87
CA ALA A 619 14.00 -1.81 1.48
C ALA A 619 13.28 -3.00 2.15
N ALA A 620 12.12 -2.80 2.80
CA ALA A 620 11.29 -3.87 3.33
C ALA A 620 10.82 -4.83 2.23
N GLY A 621 10.33 -4.30 1.11
CA GLY A 621 9.93 -5.08 -0.06
C GLY A 621 11.10 -5.86 -0.67
N ALA A 622 12.28 -5.25 -0.77
CA ALA A 622 13.50 -5.92 -1.22
C ALA A 622 13.91 -7.07 -0.28
N LEU A 623 13.87 -6.88 1.05
CA LEU A 623 14.12 -7.96 2.03
C LEU A 623 13.13 -9.11 1.92
N SER A 624 11.83 -8.82 1.76
CA SER A 624 10.79 -9.84 1.57
C SER A 624 10.97 -10.61 0.25
N GLY A 625 11.53 -9.98 -0.78
CA GLY A 625 11.97 -10.62 -2.02
C GLY A 625 13.35 -11.30 -1.94
N GLY A 626 14.01 -11.31 -0.79
CA GLY A 626 15.35 -11.88 -0.58
C GLY A 626 16.54 -11.00 -1.01
N ASP A 627 16.29 -9.85 -1.64
CA ASP A 627 17.31 -8.93 -2.15
C ASP A 627 17.86 -8.02 -1.03
N ARG A 628 18.73 -8.61 -0.20
CA ARG A 628 19.47 -7.90 0.85
C ARG A 628 20.40 -6.82 0.30
N VAL A 629 20.90 -6.97 -0.93
CA VAL A 629 21.86 -6.02 -1.52
C VAL A 629 21.13 -4.71 -1.82
N ARG A 630 20.03 -4.76 -2.57
CA ARG A 630 19.19 -3.59 -2.86
C ARG A 630 18.63 -2.96 -1.59
N ALA A 631 18.19 -3.76 -0.61
CA ALA A 631 17.75 -3.26 0.68
C ALA A 631 18.86 -2.46 1.40
N THR A 632 20.10 -2.96 1.37
CA THR A 632 21.27 -2.27 1.95
C THR A 632 21.55 -0.95 1.23
N SER A 633 21.58 -0.96 -0.11
CA SER A 633 21.86 0.24 -0.93
C SER A 633 20.79 1.33 -0.75
N LEU A 634 19.51 0.96 -0.69
CA LEU A 634 18.40 1.91 -0.46
C LEU A 634 18.51 2.64 0.89
N LEU A 635 18.96 1.95 1.95
CA LEU A 635 19.19 2.57 3.25
C LEU A 635 20.48 3.40 3.28
N GLU A 636 21.53 3.02 2.53
CA GLU A 636 22.79 3.76 2.42
C GLU A 636 22.64 5.08 1.66
N GLU A 637 21.96 5.05 0.51
CA GLU A 637 21.62 6.24 -0.27
C GLU A 637 20.82 7.23 0.60
N ARG A 638 19.78 6.74 1.28
CA ARG A 638 18.92 7.57 2.13
C ARG A 638 19.65 8.10 3.36
N GLU A 639 20.53 7.31 3.98
CA GLU A 639 21.43 7.75 5.05
C GLU A 639 22.30 8.93 4.57
N GLN A 640 22.97 8.79 3.43
CA GLN A 640 23.90 9.81 2.94
C GLN A 640 23.18 11.12 2.54
N ILE A 641 21.97 11.02 1.98
CA ILE A 641 21.13 12.19 1.70
C ILE A 641 20.78 12.92 3.02
N LEU A 642 20.34 12.20 4.05
CA LEU A 642 19.98 12.82 5.34
C LEU A 642 21.19 13.44 6.06
N ARG A 643 22.38 12.80 6.01
CA ARG A 643 23.63 13.40 6.55
C ARG A 643 23.99 14.70 5.84
N THR A 644 23.79 14.76 4.52
CA THR A 644 24.06 15.96 3.71
C THR A 644 23.04 17.06 4.00
N ALA A 645 21.75 16.71 4.05
CA ALA A 645 20.65 17.64 4.35
C ALA A 645 20.78 18.25 5.75
N ALA A 646 21.21 17.48 6.76
CA ALA A 646 21.45 17.98 8.12
C ALA A 646 22.46 19.14 8.14
N GLY A 647 23.58 18.99 7.43
CA GLY A 647 24.63 20.01 7.36
C GLY A 647 24.22 21.26 6.56
N GLN A 648 23.35 21.10 5.56
CA GLN A 648 22.85 22.21 4.73
C GLN A 648 21.72 23.00 5.41
N LEU A 649 20.84 22.32 6.14
CA LEU A 649 19.63 22.90 6.75
C LEU A 649 19.80 23.22 8.24
N GLY A 650 20.93 22.86 8.85
CA GLY A 650 21.17 23.05 10.28
C GLY A 650 20.30 22.17 11.19
N GLU A 651 19.74 21.09 10.65
CA GLU A 651 18.68 20.29 11.28
C GLU A 651 19.25 19.00 11.91
N PRO A 652 19.41 18.95 13.25
CA PRO A 652 20.00 17.79 13.92
C PRO A 652 19.13 16.53 13.85
N ALA A 653 17.80 16.63 13.68
CA ALA A 653 16.92 15.46 13.60
C ALA A 653 17.30 14.52 12.43
N PHE A 654 17.78 15.07 11.31
CA PHE A 654 18.26 14.28 10.18
C PHE A 654 19.54 13.48 10.48
N LEU A 655 20.38 13.90 11.45
CA LEU A 655 21.52 13.10 11.91
C LEU A 655 21.09 11.93 12.78
N GLU A 656 20.03 12.10 13.59
CA GLU A 656 19.42 10.97 14.32
C GLU A 656 18.85 9.95 13.35
N ASP A 657 18.06 10.39 12.37
CA ASP A 657 17.43 9.52 11.40
C ASP A 657 18.47 8.81 10.52
N ALA A 658 19.48 9.52 10.01
CA ALA A 658 20.60 8.89 9.32
C ALA A 658 21.32 7.84 10.20
N THR A 659 21.47 8.10 11.50
CA THR A 659 22.07 7.14 12.45
C THR A 659 21.15 5.96 12.74
N ARG A 660 19.82 6.13 12.68
CA ARG A 660 18.83 5.04 12.75
C ARG A 660 18.84 4.19 11.48
N LEU A 661 18.89 4.81 10.29
CA LEU A 661 19.07 4.11 9.01
C LEU A 661 20.39 3.33 9.00
N ALA A 662 21.48 3.88 9.52
CA ALA A 662 22.76 3.17 9.67
C ALA A 662 22.64 1.93 10.57
N ARG A 663 21.92 2.03 11.71
CA ARG A 663 21.64 0.89 12.61
C ARG A 663 20.79 -0.19 11.93
N LEU A 664 19.76 0.21 11.18
CA LEU A 664 18.89 -0.71 10.42
C LEU A 664 19.67 -1.39 9.28
N ARG A 665 20.50 -0.64 8.55
CA ARG A 665 21.41 -1.15 7.51
C ARG A 665 22.42 -2.15 8.07
N ALA A 666 22.99 -1.86 9.24
CA ALA A 666 23.88 -2.78 9.95
C ALA A 666 23.17 -4.09 10.36
N GLN A 667 21.86 -4.08 10.61
CA GLN A 667 21.08 -5.30 10.87
C GLN A 667 20.81 -6.15 9.61
N ILE A 668 20.87 -5.56 8.40
CA ILE A 668 20.76 -6.28 7.12
C ILE A 668 22.10 -6.94 6.74
N GLY A 669 23.18 -6.16 6.80
CA GLY A 669 24.52 -6.55 6.33
C GLY A 669 25.37 -7.31 7.36
N GLY A 670 25.13 -7.09 8.66
CA GLY A 670 25.72 -7.89 9.72
C GLY A 670 24.99 -9.23 9.90
N GLY A 671 25.69 -10.25 10.37
CA GLY A 671 25.12 -11.55 10.74
C GLY A 671 24.28 -11.53 12.03
N THR A 672 23.50 -10.46 12.25
CA THR A 672 22.68 -10.27 13.46
C THR A 672 21.43 -11.14 13.45
N ALA A 673 21.01 -11.58 14.64
CA ALA A 673 20.02 -12.63 14.87
C ALA A 673 18.54 -12.25 14.62
N LEU A 674 18.25 -11.39 13.64
CA LEU A 674 16.90 -11.08 13.19
C LEU A 674 16.57 -11.85 11.91
N GLU A 675 15.47 -12.60 11.94
CA GLU A 675 14.95 -13.28 10.75
C GLU A 675 14.54 -12.27 9.66
N PRO A 676 14.69 -12.59 8.35
CA PRO A 676 14.41 -11.66 7.27
C PRO A 676 13.03 -11.01 7.34
N LEU A 677 12.00 -11.79 7.68
CA LEU A 677 10.62 -11.30 7.82
C LEU A 677 10.43 -10.41 9.06
N ALA A 678 11.17 -10.66 10.16
CA ALA A 678 11.16 -9.77 11.32
C ALA A 678 11.86 -8.44 11.03
N LEU A 679 12.93 -8.46 10.23
CA LEU A 679 13.62 -7.26 9.77
C LEU A 679 12.79 -6.49 8.73
N ALA A 680 12.11 -7.16 7.80
CA ALA A 680 11.14 -6.53 6.90
C ALA A 680 9.99 -5.88 7.68
N THR A 681 9.46 -6.53 8.72
CA THR A 681 8.44 -5.96 9.63
C THR A 681 8.96 -4.71 10.36
N LEU A 682 10.23 -4.71 10.79
CA LEU A 682 10.88 -3.55 11.42
C LEU A 682 10.96 -2.37 10.46
N LEU A 683 11.41 -2.60 9.23
CA LEU A 683 11.50 -1.57 8.18
C LEU A 683 10.12 -1.09 7.73
N GLU A 684 9.12 -1.97 7.60
CA GLU A 684 7.76 -1.59 7.24
C GLU A 684 7.10 -0.74 8.33
N ALA A 685 7.23 -1.13 9.61
CA ALA A 685 6.69 -0.36 10.72
C ALA A 685 7.35 1.03 10.83
N ALA A 686 8.69 1.10 10.73
CA ALA A 686 9.40 2.38 10.66
C ALA A 686 8.94 3.22 9.45
N GLY A 687 8.86 2.60 8.28
CA GLY A 687 8.51 3.24 7.01
C GLY A 687 7.10 3.83 7.00
N ARG A 688 6.10 3.07 7.46
CA ARG A 688 4.73 3.55 7.63
C ARG A 688 4.62 4.62 8.72
N ASN A 689 5.45 4.57 9.77
CA ASN A 689 5.40 5.55 10.85
C ASN A 689 5.80 6.96 10.40
N HIS A 690 6.59 7.09 9.32
CA HIS A 690 6.91 8.39 8.70
C HIS A 690 5.71 9.10 8.04
N PHE A 691 4.58 8.41 7.83
CA PHE A 691 3.43 8.93 7.08
C PHE A 691 2.24 9.39 7.94
N GLN A 692 2.37 9.40 9.28
CA GLN A 692 1.35 9.92 10.20
C GLN A 692 1.58 11.41 10.47
#